data_AF-A0A3D8QAW2-F1
#
_entry.id   AF-A0A3D8QAW2-F1
#
_cell.length_a   1.000
_cell.length_b   1.000
_cell.length_c   1.000
_cell.angle_alpha   90.00
_cell.angle_beta   90.00
_cell.angle_gamma   90.00
#
_symmetry.space_group_name_H-M   'P 1'
#
loop_
_entity.id
_entity.type
_entity.pdbx_description
1 polymer ?
#
loop_
_entity_poly.entity_id
_entity_poly.type
_entity_poly.pdbx_seq_one_letter_code
_entity_poly.pdbx_strand_id
1 'polypeptide(L)'
;MLEPLELQVFPSSYNCISWSEDGEIAVAAGEFVHILTPKVSSKKEANGTTANASSTEWHKTRFRTNVFTINEWPIMFPQPRDHFSVGAEQSFSNVAGVAWSPPGLGKYRRSVLAVLTSNMVLTIYAPTNNPGKWTRIAIVNKALERYFHESIENDTLSSRTQSFRKDIEDHTARTRKSNIRSFTWIPPLKVPAQDQLYPGPETRWGTSLLAITNEDNDLVFLHVQQSNPEHVSQEPLRVQAVSTVSLPTSAGFNQSLQPNSLLANAVRSKIRSLYLASGPWLYQSHKQNSNGEGSISATVNVATVQGSNLRVVILSASLKPRSRNSQEEPRFDLSFNATENTAVPAGHTDFVFTGPIHWAHNVQPGRVSMAVGARAMVAFIDIPESAYRGQDSETSDVKSHRFPIMVESRDGISSTQSALHEGISGMTITMAPESEMPTLHFASVGGYAAVLPLAATGELSTAPWSDKVEDLRDRFDIDRDLGGLAIARIWGLASLQGLIATAVTLQAGDMIEYRINAEDRLSIVFSTADGQPANPENLACLRESPISSVDFARERRDHVLQYILGNHIETKDALSPKVLYAAACCAIVQSQSAELLAHAREVLERLSANGDLDLSDEIARCSDSGGTIEARPAEALNGPGGETFEKCEVCDAGIAWHSAEEARCATGHVFVRCNMTFLAIQEPGISKFCPKCEIEYLDEDLVGLAGHVDIQETCKILSNAFDTCVYCDGKLRA
;
A
#
# COMPACT_ATOMS: atom_id res chain seq x y z
N MET A 1 12.27 5.74 -22.52
CA MET A 1 11.50 4.47 -22.44
C MET A 1 11.96 3.74 -21.19
N LEU A 2 11.08 3.07 -20.44
CA LEU A 2 11.50 2.18 -19.36
C LEU A 2 12.11 0.92 -19.97
N GLU A 3 13.43 0.76 -19.80
CA GLU A 3 14.15 -0.42 -20.25
C GLU A 3 13.82 -1.64 -19.36
N PRO A 4 13.92 -2.88 -19.89
CA PRO A 4 13.79 -4.08 -19.09
C PRO A 4 14.80 -4.09 -17.93
N LEU A 5 14.34 -4.47 -16.74
CA LEU A 5 15.21 -4.56 -15.56
C LEU A 5 15.67 -5.99 -15.33
N GLU A 6 16.98 -6.20 -15.34
CA GLU A 6 17.57 -7.48 -14.98
C GLU A 6 17.94 -7.53 -13.50
N LEU A 7 17.57 -8.64 -12.85
CA LEU A 7 17.90 -8.99 -11.48
C LEU A 7 18.61 -10.35 -11.47
N GLN A 8 19.70 -10.45 -10.71
CA GLN A 8 20.46 -11.70 -10.53
C GLN A 8 19.79 -12.57 -9.46
N VAL A 9 18.60 -13.08 -9.77
CA VAL A 9 17.75 -13.84 -8.85
C VAL A 9 16.85 -14.82 -9.58
N PHE A 10 16.36 -15.82 -8.86
CA PHE A 10 15.30 -16.71 -9.31
C PHE A 10 14.04 -16.51 -8.45
N PRO A 11 12.84 -16.40 -9.05
CA PRO A 11 11.58 -16.28 -8.30
C PRO A 11 11.30 -17.49 -7.40
N SER A 12 10.78 -17.25 -6.19
CA SER A 12 10.44 -18.34 -5.25
C SER A 12 8.97 -18.77 -5.27
N SER A 13 8.08 -18.00 -5.90
CA SER A 13 6.65 -18.27 -5.95
C SER A 13 6.04 -17.80 -7.26
N TYR A 14 4.83 -18.28 -7.58
CA TYR A 14 3.97 -17.59 -8.55
C TYR A 14 3.47 -16.27 -7.96
N ASN A 15 3.03 -15.37 -8.82
CA ASN A 15 2.69 -14.00 -8.49
C ASN A 15 3.79 -13.31 -7.65
N CYS A 16 5.06 -13.49 -8.04
CA CYS A 16 6.22 -13.05 -7.26
C CYS A 16 6.44 -11.52 -7.25
N ILE A 17 5.66 -10.75 -8.01
CA ILE A 17 5.85 -9.31 -8.20
C ILE A 17 4.65 -8.53 -7.67
N SER A 18 4.91 -7.39 -7.02
CA SER A 18 3.87 -6.46 -6.58
C SER A 18 4.33 -5.01 -6.79
N TRP A 19 3.43 -4.15 -7.25
CA TRP A 19 3.71 -2.74 -7.53
C TRP A 19 2.88 -1.85 -6.59
N SER A 20 3.57 -1.02 -5.79
CA SER A 20 2.92 -0.08 -4.87
C SER A 20 2.30 1.11 -5.60
N GLU A 21 1.31 1.75 -4.99
CA GLU A 21 0.80 3.05 -5.45
C GLU A 21 1.85 4.18 -5.39
N ASP A 22 2.90 4.00 -4.56
CA ASP A 22 4.03 4.94 -4.49
C ASP A 22 5.05 4.76 -5.64
N GLY A 23 4.84 3.78 -6.52
CA GLY A 23 5.70 3.50 -7.68
C GLY A 23 6.85 2.53 -7.42
N GLU A 24 7.00 1.98 -6.21
CA GLU A 24 8.00 0.97 -5.85
C GLU A 24 7.54 -0.45 -6.25
N ILE A 25 8.48 -1.28 -6.72
CA ILE A 25 8.22 -2.67 -7.11
C ILE A 25 8.90 -3.61 -6.12
N ALA A 26 8.18 -4.60 -5.63
CA ALA A 26 8.70 -5.68 -4.80
C ALA A 26 8.73 -6.99 -5.59
N VAL A 27 9.82 -7.75 -5.46
CA VAL A 27 10.00 -9.06 -6.09
C VAL A 27 10.42 -10.10 -5.06
N ALA A 28 9.67 -11.19 -4.96
CA ALA A 28 9.95 -12.35 -4.12
C ALA A 28 10.99 -13.27 -4.78
N ALA A 29 12.15 -13.43 -4.13
CA ALA A 29 13.26 -14.22 -4.66
C ALA A 29 14.00 -14.99 -3.56
N GLY A 30 13.63 -16.26 -3.36
CA GLY A 30 14.23 -17.12 -2.34
C GLY A 30 13.97 -16.56 -0.94
N GLU A 31 15.03 -16.35 -0.17
CA GLU A 31 14.97 -15.76 1.18
C GLU A 31 14.93 -14.22 1.19
N PHE A 32 14.99 -13.60 0.01
CA PHE A 32 15.11 -12.16 -0.16
C PHE A 32 13.89 -11.56 -0.83
N VAL A 33 13.61 -10.33 -0.48
CA VAL A 33 12.76 -9.44 -1.28
C VAL A 33 13.65 -8.39 -1.91
N HIS A 34 13.49 -8.18 -3.22
CA HIS A 34 14.14 -7.10 -3.95
C HIS A 34 13.14 -5.96 -4.12
N ILE A 35 13.56 -4.75 -3.74
CA ILE A 35 12.78 -3.52 -3.90
C ILE A 35 13.45 -2.67 -4.97
N LEU A 36 12.65 -2.27 -5.95
CA LEU A 36 13.06 -1.39 -7.04
C LEU A 36 12.35 -0.06 -6.85
N THR A 37 13.13 0.98 -6.60
CA THR A 37 12.63 2.34 -6.42
C THR A 37 13.04 3.18 -7.63
N PRO A 38 12.09 3.82 -8.33
CA PRO A 38 12.43 4.66 -9.47
C PRO A 38 13.21 5.90 -9.00
N LYS A 39 14.30 6.28 -9.69
CA LYS A 39 15.01 7.54 -9.42
C LYS A 39 14.43 8.65 -10.29
N VAL A 40 14.22 9.82 -9.68
CA VAL A 40 13.98 11.07 -10.38
C VAL A 40 15.35 11.61 -10.78
N SER A 41 15.63 11.77 -12.08
CA SER A 41 16.88 12.39 -12.52
C SER A 41 16.86 13.88 -12.16
N SER A 42 17.65 14.29 -11.15
CA SER A 42 17.84 15.72 -10.87
C SER A 42 18.60 16.34 -12.05
N LYS A 43 18.11 17.45 -12.61
CA LYS A 43 18.81 18.20 -13.68
C LYS A 43 20.03 18.99 -13.15
N LYS A 44 20.45 18.77 -11.90
CA LYS A 44 21.62 19.43 -11.27
C LYS A 44 22.86 18.54 -11.33
N GLU A 45 23.27 18.08 -12.51
CA GLU A 45 24.66 17.64 -12.70
C GLU A 45 25.48 18.82 -13.22
N ALA A 46 26.50 19.20 -12.44
CA ALA A 46 27.40 20.29 -12.71
C ALA A 46 28.25 20.04 -13.96
N ASN A 47 28.33 21.06 -14.83
CA ASN A 47 29.36 21.34 -15.82
C ASN A 47 29.88 20.18 -16.71
N GLY A 48 29.40 20.17 -17.95
CA GLY A 48 30.31 20.07 -19.11
C GLY A 48 30.46 18.72 -19.80
N THR A 49 29.80 17.65 -19.36
CA THR A 49 29.68 16.42 -20.16
C THR A 49 28.26 16.30 -20.68
N THR A 50 28.13 16.17 -22.00
CA THR A 50 26.87 15.88 -22.69
C THR A 50 26.18 14.71 -22.00
N ALA A 51 25.08 14.99 -21.31
CA ALA A 51 24.23 13.98 -20.70
C ALA A 51 23.72 13.04 -21.81
N ASN A 52 24.21 11.81 -21.84
CA ASN A 52 23.56 10.76 -22.61
C ASN A 52 22.13 10.63 -22.05
N ALA A 53 21.16 11.03 -22.86
CA ALA A 53 19.76 10.99 -22.49
C ALA A 53 19.31 9.54 -22.20
N SER A 54 18.51 9.39 -21.15
CA SER A 54 17.26 8.59 -21.16
C SER A 54 17.18 7.15 -20.63
N SER A 55 18.09 6.67 -19.77
CA SER A 55 17.78 5.46 -18.96
C SER A 55 17.26 5.87 -17.57
N THR A 56 16.00 5.57 -17.26
CA THR A 56 15.49 5.71 -15.88
C THR A 56 16.25 4.72 -14.99
N GLU A 57 17.14 5.23 -14.16
CA GLU A 57 17.94 4.41 -13.27
C GLU A 57 17.06 3.98 -12.08
N TRP A 58 16.93 2.67 -11.86
CA TRP A 58 16.21 2.14 -10.70
C TRP A 58 17.18 1.86 -9.56
N HIS A 59 16.88 2.39 -8.38
CA HIS A 59 17.62 2.01 -7.18
C HIS A 59 17.18 0.61 -6.73
N LYS A 60 18.12 -0.33 -6.70
CA LYS A 60 17.90 -1.73 -6.34
C LYS A 60 18.35 -1.97 -4.90
N THR A 61 17.42 -2.36 -4.04
CA THR A 61 17.71 -2.74 -2.66
C THR A 61 17.17 -4.13 -2.40
N ARG A 62 17.74 -4.83 -1.42
CA ARG A 62 17.23 -6.13 -0.99
C ARG A 62 17.41 -6.33 0.49
N PHE A 63 16.50 -7.06 1.10
CA PHE A 63 16.60 -7.47 2.49
C PHE A 63 16.17 -8.92 2.65
N ARG A 64 16.71 -9.57 3.68
CA ARG A 64 16.44 -10.97 4.00
C ARG A 64 15.24 -11.07 4.94
N THR A 65 14.34 -12.01 4.70
CA THR A 65 13.04 -12.08 5.39
C THR A 65 12.97 -13.18 6.46
N ASN A 66 13.85 -14.18 6.36
CA ASN A 66 13.84 -15.38 7.19
C ASN A 66 14.66 -15.28 8.49
N VAL A 67 15.18 -14.10 8.83
CA VAL A 67 15.96 -13.90 10.05
C VAL A 67 15.07 -13.35 11.15
N PHE A 68 14.91 -14.11 12.24
CA PHE A 68 14.10 -13.73 13.39
C PHE A 68 14.93 -13.78 14.66
N THR A 69 14.72 -12.81 15.55
CA THR A 69 15.20 -12.92 16.93
C THR A 69 14.33 -13.90 17.71
N ILE A 70 14.87 -14.47 18.79
CA ILE A 70 14.13 -15.43 19.63
C ILE A 70 12.87 -14.81 20.27
N ASN A 71 12.88 -13.49 20.48
CA ASN A 71 11.74 -12.74 21.01
C ASN A 71 10.66 -12.48 19.96
N GLU A 72 11.06 -12.39 18.69
CA GLU A 72 10.13 -12.22 17.57
C GLU A 72 9.47 -13.54 17.19
N TRP A 73 10.25 -14.60 17.15
CA TRP A 73 9.81 -15.94 16.78
C TRP A 73 10.52 -16.98 17.67
N PRO A 74 9.82 -17.59 18.64
CA PRO A 74 10.44 -18.56 19.54
C PRO A 74 10.78 -19.85 18.79
N ILE A 75 11.67 -20.64 19.39
CA ILE A 75 11.99 -21.97 18.88
C ILE A 75 10.74 -22.85 18.98
N MET A 76 10.25 -23.34 17.84
CA MET A 76 9.13 -24.28 17.78
C MET A 76 9.63 -25.71 17.61
N PHE A 77 8.97 -26.65 18.29
CA PHE A 77 9.24 -28.07 18.10
C PHE A 77 8.43 -28.63 16.92
N PRO A 78 8.93 -29.69 16.25
CA PRO A 78 8.22 -30.27 15.13
C PRO A 78 6.79 -30.71 15.48
N GLN A 79 5.85 -30.40 14.60
CA GLN A 79 4.46 -30.81 14.75
C GLN A 79 4.31 -32.35 14.64
N PRO A 80 3.23 -32.92 15.18
CA PRO A 80 2.92 -34.33 15.00
C PRO A 80 2.80 -34.71 13.52
N ARG A 81 2.98 -36.00 13.19
CA ARG A 81 2.96 -36.55 11.82
C ARG A 81 1.84 -35.99 10.93
N ASP A 82 0.64 -35.81 11.48
CA ASP A 82 -0.55 -35.37 10.71
C ASP A 82 -0.56 -33.88 10.41
N HIS A 83 0.30 -33.09 11.07
CA HIS A 83 0.42 -31.64 10.87
C HIS A 83 1.83 -31.23 10.44
N PHE A 84 2.81 -32.13 10.55
CA PHE A 84 4.18 -31.90 10.16
C PHE A 84 4.31 -31.52 8.68
N SER A 85 5.06 -30.46 8.40
CA SER A 85 5.40 -30.04 7.04
C SER A 85 6.88 -29.70 6.95
N VAL A 86 7.63 -30.46 6.15
CA VAL A 86 9.04 -30.18 5.85
C VAL A 86 9.20 -28.75 5.29
N GLY A 87 8.28 -28.32 4.43
CA GLY A 87 8.29 -26.99 3.84
C GLY A 87 8.07 -25.88 4.87
N ALA A 88 7.22 -26.11 5.88
CA ALA A 88 6.93 -25.08 6.87
C ALA A 88 7.94 -25.07 8.04
N GLU A 89 8.44 -26.23 8.44
CA GLU A 89 9.18 -26.39 9.69
C GLU A 89 10.68 -26.60 9.51
N GLN A 90 11.13 -27.02 8.31
CA GLN A 90 12.54 -27.34 8.04
C GLN A 90 13.12 -26.62 6.82
N SER A 91 12.33 -25.81 6.12
CA SER A 91 12.82 -25.09 4.95
C SER A 91 13.60 -23.83 5.32
N PHE A 92 14.27 -23.26 4.31
CA PHE A 92 14.90 -21.95 4.40
C PHE A 92 13.91 -20.78 4.57
N SER A 93 12.60 -21.05 4.70
CA SER A 93 11.56 -20.02 4.86
C SER A 93 11.58 -19.00 3.72
N ASN A 94 11.66 -19.50 2.49
CA ASN A 94 11.58 -18.69 1.27
C ASN A 94 10.29 -17.85 1.25
N VAL A 95 10.35 -16.70 0.59
CA VAL A 95 9.22 -15.81 0.36
C VAL A 95 8.22 -16.51 -0.56
N ALA A 96 7.01 -16.70 -0.03
CA ALA A 96 5.90 -17.36 -0.70
C ALA A 96 4.87 -16.38 -1.28
N GLY A 97 4.86 -15.12 -0.80
CA GLY A 97 3.98 -14.08 -1.32
C GLY A 97 4.38 -12.69 -0.84
N VAL A 98 4.14 -11.68 -1.69
CA VAL A 98 4.40 -10.26 -1.41
C VAL A 98 3.21 -9.42 -1.85
N ALA A 99 2.81 -8.45 -1.04
CA ALA A 99 1.83 -7.44 -1.46
C ALA A 99 2.03 -6.13 -0.72
N TRP A 100 2.03 -5.03 -1.48
CA TRP A 100 2.01 -3.69 -0.93
C TRP A 100 0.66 -3.37 -0.28
N SER A 101 0.69 -2.68 0.86
CA SER A 101 -0.51 -2.09 1.43
C SER A 101 -0.98 -0.90 0.58
N PRO A 102 -2.25 -0.49 0.70
CA PRO A 102 -2.64 0.85 0.34
C PRO A 102 -1.76 1.90 1.06
N PRO A 103 -1.54 3.08 0.48
CA PRO A 103 -0.79 4.15 1.12
C PRO A 103 -1.52 4.63 2.38
N GLY A 104 -0.76 5.00 3.41
CA GLY A 104 -1.29 5.56 4.67
C GLY A 104 -0.71 4.93 5.94
N LEU A 105 -0.23 3.69 5.85
CA LEU A 105 0.30 2.92 6.99
C LEU A 105 1.76 3.21 7.33
N GLY A 106 2.60 3.48 6.34
CA GLY A 106 4.03 3.73 6.54
C GLY A 106 4.30 5.15 7.02
N LYS A 107 5.56 5.41 7.43
CA LYS A 107 6.03 6.77 7.73
C LYS A 107 5.76 7.69 6.53
N TYR A 108 5.32 8.91 6.77
CA TYR A 108 4.88 9.86 5.75
C TYR A 108 3.74 9.33 4.84
N ARG A 109 2.85 8.52 5.42
CA ARG A 109 1.68 7.92 4.74
C ARG A 109 2.04 7.08 3.52
N ARG A 110 3.24 6.49 3.50
CA ARG A 110 3.69 5.57 2.43
C ARG A 110 3.02 4.20 2.56
N SER A 111 3.18 3.39 1.54
CA SER A 111 2.82 1.97 1.54
C SER A 111 3.83 1.17 2.37
N VAL A 112 3.36 0.10 3.02
CA VAL A 112 4.21 -0.89 3.69
C VAL A 112 4.13 -2.21 2.93
N LEU A 113 5.16 -3.05 3.07
CA LEU A 113 5.20 -4.33 2.36
C LEU A 113 4.85 -5.48 3.30
N ALA A 114 3.82 -6.24 2.95
CA ALA A 114 3.52 -7.51 3.60
C ALA A 114 4.22 -8.66 2.86
N VAL A 115 4.88 -9.53 3.62
CA VAL A 115 5.68 -10.65 3.12
C VAL A 115 5.27 -11.92 3.86
N LEU A 116 4.74 -12.89 3.11
CA LEU A 116 4.47 -14.24 3.58
C LEU A 116 5.66 -15.14 3.25
N THR A 117 6.10 -15.91 4.23
CA THR A 117 7.19 -16.88 4.09
C THR A 117 6.66 -18.30 4.15
N SER A 118 7.40 -19.26 3.59
CA SER A 118 6.98 -20.67 3.47
C SER A 118 6.81 -21.41 4.80
N ASN A 119 7.35 -20.86 5.90
CA ASN A 119 7.05 -21.26 7.28
C ASN A 119 5.72 -20.69 7.81
N MET A 120 4.87 -20.12 6.94
CA MET A 120 3.52 -19.60 7.25
C MET A 120 3.52 -18.37 8.16
N VAL A 121 4.63 -17.62 8.18
CA VAL A 121 4.76 -16.36 8.93
C VAL A 121 4.54 -15.18 7.99
N LEU A 122 3.55 -14.33 8.32
CA LEU A 122 3.26 -13.08 7.64
C LEU A 122 3.85 -11.91 8.43
N THR A 123 4.73 -11.16 7.78
CA THR A 123 5.46 -10.05 8.38
C THR A 123 5.29 -8.78 7.56
N ILE A 124 5.23 -7.63 8.23
CA ILE A 124 5.13 -6.33 7.58
C ILE A 124 6.48 -5.61 7.70
N TYR A 125 6.96 -5.04 6.60
CA TYR A 125 8.21 -4.28 6.50
C TYR A 125 7.96 -2.84 6.04
N ALA A 126 8.79 -1.92 6.52
CA ALA A 126 8.87 -0.55 6.06
C ALA A 126 10.32 -0.10 5.87
N PRO A 127 10.57 0.91 5.03
CA PRO A 127 11.88 1.53 4.93
C PRO A 127 12.22 2.27 6.23
N THR A 128 13.49 2.24 6.61
CA THR A 128 14.02 3.07 7.70
C THR A 128 14.42 4.45 7.18
N ASN A 129 14.74 5.39 8.09
CA ASN A 129 15.34 6.67 7.71
C ASN A 129 16.69 6.50 6.97
N ASN A 130 17.36 5.35 7.15
CA ASN A 130 18.57 5.05 6.38
C ASN A 130 18.19 4.54 4.99
N PRO A 131 18.71 5.15 3.91
CA PRO A 131 18.35 4.77 2.55
C PRO A 131 18.70 3.31 2.28
N GLY A 132 17.77 2.60 1.67
CA GLY A 132 17.91 1.19 1.26
C GLY A 132 17.89 0.16 2.38
N LYS A 133 17.71 0.57 3.65
CA LYS A 133 17.51 -0.35 4.76
C LYS A 133 16.02 -0.49 5.08
N TRP A 134 15.59 -1.74 5.18
CA TRP A 134 14.23 -2.14 5.51
C TRP A 134 14.20 -2.87 6.84
N THR A 135 13.17 -2.62 7.64
CA THR A 135 12.99 -3.26 8.95
C THR A 135 11.61 -3.84 9.08
N ARG A 136 11.52 -4.95 9.80
CA ARG A 136 10.25 -5.55 10.21
C ARG A 136 9.58 -4.66 11.23
N ILE A 137 8.31 -4.34 11.00
CA ILE A 137 7.50 -3.45 11.84
C ILE A 137 6.32 -4.16 12.51
N ALA A 138 5.92 -5.33 12.01
CA ALA A 138 4.93 -6.20 12.67
C ALA A 138 5.08 -7.67 12.26
N ILE A 139 4.64 -8.57 13.15
CA ILE A 139 4.45 -10.00 12.90
C ILE A 139 2.97 -10.31 13.11
N VAL A 140 2.25 -10.60 12.03
CA VAL A 140 0.79 -10.75 12.06
C VAL A 140 0.37 -11.99 12.85
N ASN A 141 1.16 -13.06 12.80
CA ASN A 141 0.90 -14.31 13.53
C ASN A 141 0.72 -14.08 15.05
N LYS A 142 1.44 -13.14 15.65
CA LYS A 142 1.29 -12.79 17.07
C LYS A 142 -0.11 -12.24 17.39
N ALA A 143 -0.71 -11.49 16.46
CA ALA A 143 -2.06 -10.97 16.64
C ALA A 143 -3.11 -12.10 16.63
N LEU A 144 -2.90 -13.12 15.79
CA LEU A 144 -3.77 -14.31 15.75
C LEU A 144 -3.62 -15.17 17.00
N GLU A 145 -2.38 -15.36 17.45
CA GLU A 145 -2.10 -16.12 18.66
C GLU A 145 -2.81 -15.50 19.88
N ARG A 146 -2.77 -14.16 20.00
CA ARG A 146 -3.53 -13.42 21.02
C ARG A 146 -5.05 -13.56 20.84
N TYR A 147 -5.53 -13.46 19.60
CA TYR A 147 -6.97 -13.51 19.30
C TYR A 147 -7.61 -14.87 19.60
N PHE A 148 -6.93 -15.96 19.22
CA PHE A 148 -7.43 -17.32 19.44
C PHE A 148 -7.04 -17.91 20.80
N HIS A 149 -6.32 -17.16 21.64
CA HIS A 149 -5.85 -17.64 22.94
C HIS A 149 -7.01 -18.13 23.80
N GLU A 150 -8.03 -17.28 24.01
CA GLU A 150 -9.18 -17.58 24.86
C GLU A 150 -10.06 -18.69 24.26
N SER A 151 -10.26 -18.74 22.94
CA SER A 151 -11.08 -19.79 22.33
C SER A 151 -10.44 -21.17 22.50
N ILE A 152 -9.11 -21.23 22.41
CA ILE A 152 -8.36 -22.48 22.61
C ILE A 152 -8.38 -22.86 24.09
N GLU A 153 -8.15 -21.92 25.02
CA GLU A 153 -8.16 -22.22 26.46
C GLU A 153 -9.55 -22.60 26.98
N ASN A 154 -10.63 -22.00 26.49
CA ASN A 154 -11.98 -22.34 26.92
C ASN A 154 -12.43 -23.73 26.44
N ASP A 155 -12.03 -24.17 25.24
CA ASP A 155 -12.23 -25.55 24.80
C ASP A 155 -11.53 -26.54 25.75
N THR A 156 -10.38 -26.15 26.32
CA THR A 156 -9.60 -27.01 27.23
C THR A 156 -10.19 -27.15 28.64
N LEU A 157 -10.93 -26.15 29.14
CA LEU A 157 -11.53 -26.13 30.49
C LEU A 157 -12.69 -27.14 30.65
N SER A 158 -13.29 -27.60 29.55
CA SER A 158 -14.36 -28.60 29.53
C SER A 158 -13.90 -30.03 29.89
N SER A 159 -12.58 -30.30 29.90
CA SER A 159 -11.98 -31.63 30.10
C SER A 159 -10.93 -31.61 31.22
N ARG A 160 -11.30 -32.08 32.42
CA ARG A 160 -10.56 -31.98 33.71
C ARG A 160 -9.30 -32.85 33.88
N THR A 161 -8.66 -33.34 32.82
CA THR A 161 -7.45 -34.17 32.93
C THR A 161 -6.27 -33.54 32.20
N GLN A 162 -5.32 -32.98 32.96
CA GLN A 162 -4.01 -32.56 32.46
C GLN A 162 -3.18 -33.80 32.11
N SER A 163 -2.89 -33.99 30.82
CA SER A 163 -2.04 -35.08 30.33
C SER A 163 -1.07 -34.52 29.28
N PHE A 164 0.12 -35.11 29.19
CA PHE A 164 1.16 -34.71 28.22
C PHE A 164 0.68 -34.71 26.76
N ARG A 165 -0.32 -35.55 26.40
CA ARG A 165 -0.93 -35.52 25.07
C ARG A 165 -1.76 -34.26 24.81
N LYS A 166 -2.38 -33.71 25.86
CA LYS A 166 -3.22 -32.51 25.77
C LYS A 166 -2.38 -31.27 25.50
N ASP A 167 -1.21 -31.15 26.14
CA ASP A 167 -0.27 -30.05 25.87
C ASP A 167 0.19 -30.02 24.40
N ILE A 168 0.35 -31.20 23.78
CA ILE A 168 0.67 -31.32 22.36
C ILE A 168 -0.52 -30.91 21.48
N GLU A 169 -1.73 -31.38 21.80
CA GLU A 169 -2.95 -31.03 21.07
C GLU A 169 -3.24 -29.51 21.12
N ASP A 170 -3.07 -28.89 22.28
CA ASP A 170 -3.25 -27.44 22.48
C ASP A 170 -2.20 -26.65 21.70
N HIS A 171 -0.94 -27.11 21.70
CA HIS A 171 0.13 -26.49 20.91
C HIS A 171 -0.15 -26.58 19.42
N THR A 172 -0.57 -27.75 18.92
CA THR A 172 -0.95 -27.93 17.52
C THR A 172 -2.14 -27.05 17.11
N ALA A 173 -3.17 -26.92 17.96
CA ALA A 173 -4.29 -26.03 17.70
C ALA A 173 -3.85 -24.56 17.60
N ARG A 174 -3.01 -24.09 18.54
CA ARG A 174 -2.45 -22.74 18.54
C ARG A 174 -1.64 -22.46 17.27
N THR A 175 -0.76 -23.39 16.88
CA THR A 175 0.03 -23.28 15.65
C THR A 175 -0.86 -23.20 14.41
N ARG A 176 -1.88 -24.06 14.28
CA ARG A 176 -2.76 -24.06 13.11
C ARG A 176 -3.61 -22.79 12.98
N LYS A 177 -4.07 -22.23 14.11
CA LYS A 177 -4.84 -20.99 14.15
C LYS A 177 -4.01 -19.75 13.83
N SER A 178 -2.70 -19.78 14.15
CA SER A 178 -1.77 -18.67 13.94
C SER A 178 -0.97 -18.75 12.64
N ASN A 179 -0.79 -19.93 12.05
CA ASN A 179 -0.11 -20.10 10.77
C ASN A 179 -0.96 -19.59 9.61
N ILE A 180 -0.39 -18.71 8.78
CA ILE A 180 -1.09 -18.01 7.70
C ILE A 180 -0.75 -18.67 6.37
N ARG A 181 -1.78 -19.00 5.58
CA ARG A 181 -1.67 -19.69 4.29
C ARG A 181 -1.73 -18.73 3.10
N SER A 182 -2.61 -17.74 3.15
CA SER A 182 -2.79 -16.73 2.13
C SER A 182 -3.25 -15.42 2.77
N PHE A 183 -2.98 -14.30 2.10
CA PHE A 183 -3.38 -12.97 2.57
C PHE A 183 -3.72 -12.06 1.40
N THR A 184 -4.50 -11.01 1.68
CA THR A 184 -4.80 -9.93 0.74
C THR A 184 -5.11 -8.65 1.50
N TRP A 185 -4.61 -7.52 1.00
CA TRP A 185 -5.02 -6.22 1.52
C TRP A 185 -6.42 -5.89 1.03
N ILE A 186 -7.25 -5.36 1.93
CA ILE A 186 -8.57 -4.84 1.58
C ILE A 186 -8.37 -3.36 1.18
N PRO A 187 -9.05 -2.86 0.13
CA PRO A 187 -9.04 -1.43 -0.19
C PRO A 187 -9.33 -0.60 1.07
N PRO A 188 -8.73 0.59 1.23
CA PRO A 188 -8.90 1.36 2.45
C PRO A 188 -10.36 1.78 2.62
N LEU A 189 -10.90 1.60 3.82
CA LEU A 189 -12.25 2.06 4.16
C LEU A 189 -12.17 3.57 4.45
N LYS A 190 -12.56 4.39 3.47
CA LYS A 190 -12.50 5.85 3.55
C LYS A 190 -13.81 6.43 4.07
N VAL A 191 -13.71 7.51 4.83
CA VAL A 191 -14.88 8.32 5.19
C VAL A 191 -15.23 9.22 4.00
N PRO A 192 -16.45 9.14 3.42
CA PRO A 192 -16.84 10.02 2.31
C PRO A 192 -16.65 11.50 2.66
N ALA A 193 -16.03 12.26 1.77
CA ALA A 193 -15.75 13.68 1.98
C ALA A 193 -17.05 14.50 2.08
N GLN A 194 -17.19 15.28 3.15
CA GLN A 194 -18.32 16.21 3.35
C GLN A 194 -17.89 17.64 3.01
N ASP A 195 -17.63 17.98 1.74
CA ASP A 195 -17.27 19.33 1.26
C ASP A 195 -16.24 20.10 2.12
N GLN A 196 -15.35 19.39 2.82
CA GLN A 196 -14.32 20.00 3.65
C GLN A 196 -13.14 20.40 2.77
N LEU A 197 -12.69 21.66 2.92
CA LEU A 197 -11.52 22.19 2.21
C LEU A 197 -10.24 21.40 2.56
N TYR A 198 -10.14 20.94 3.82
CA TYR A 198 -9.02 20.14 4.33
C TYR A 198 -9.56 18.81 4.89
N PRO A 199 -9.73 17.78 4.03
CA PRO A 199 -10.22 16.49 4.47
C PRO A 199 -9.20 15.84 5.40
N GLY A 200 -9.68 15.30 6.53
CA GLY A 200 -8.81 14.61 7.47
C GLY A 200 -8.27 13.27 6.96
N PRO A 201 -7.34 12.65 7.71
CA PRO A 201 -6.65 11.44 7.30
C PRO A 201 -7.58 10.25 7.02
N GLU A 202 -8.72 10.15 7.72
CA GLU A 202 -9.70 9.07 7.52
C GLU A 202 -10.44 9.16 6.17
N THR A 203 -10.55 10.37 5.59
CA THR A 203 -11.12 10.58 4.26
C THR A 203 -10.06 10.37 3.17
N ARG A 204 -8.82 10.77 3.41
CA ARG A 204 -7.74 10.65 2.41
C ARG A 204 -7.17 9.25 2.30
N TRP A 205 -6.76 8.67 3.43
CA TRP A 205 -6.08 7.37 3.51
C TRP A 205 -7.01 6.25 3.94
N GLY A 206 -8.00 6.54 4.79
CA GLY A 206 -8.94 5.54 5.28
C GLY A 206 -8.34 4.55 6.27
N THR A 207 -9.17 3.60 6.67
CA THR A 207 -8.79 2.50 7.58
C THR A 207 -8.19 1.35 6.79
N SER A 208 -7.02 0.88 7.20
CA SER A 208 -6.33 -0.24 6.56
C SER A 208 -6.73 -1.58 7.16
N LEU A 209 -7.17 -2.49 6.30
CA LEU A 209 -7.65 -3.81 6.69
C LEU A 209 -6.92 -4.89 5.89
N LEU A 210 -6.68 -6.02 6.54
CA LEU A 210 -5.98 -7.17 5.99
C LEU A 210 -6.84 -8.41 6.19
N ALA A 211 -7.10 -9.16 5.12
CA ALA A 211 -7.75 -10.47 5.21
C ALA A 211 -6.71 -11.56 5.06
N ILE A 212 -6.84 -12.62 5.86
CA ILE A 212 -5.95 -13.77 5.84
C ILE A 212 -6.72 -15.08 5.95
N THR A 213 -6.13 -16.17 5.49
CA THR A 213 -6.59 -17.53 5.80
C THR A 213 -5.54 -18.27 6.63
N ASN A 214 -5.98 -18.99 7.65
CA ASN A 214 -5.08 -19.83 8.46
C ASN A 214 -5.11 -21.31 8.01
N GLU A 215 -4.38 -22.18 8.73
CA GLU A 215 -4.38 -23.62 8.41
C GLU A 215 -5.69 -24.35 8.70
N ASP A 216 -6.57 -23.74 9.50
CA ASP A 216 -7.89 -24.28 9.83
C ASP A 216 -8.98 -23.82 8.85
N ASN A 217 -8.60 -23.09 7.80
CA ASN A 217 -9.50 -22.45 6.85
C ASN A 217 -10.45 -21.44 7.51
N ASP A 218 -10.01 -20.78 8.59
CA ASP A 218 -10.66 -19.57 9.05
C ASP A 218 -10.21 -18.41 8.17
N LEU A 219 -11.17 -17.63 7.69
CA LEU A 219 -10.91 -16.32 7.11
C LEU A 219 -10.98 -15.27 8.23
N VAL A 220 -9.84 -14.65 8.54
CA VAL A 220 -9.72 -13.66 9.61
C VAL A 220 -9.48 -12.28 9.01
N PHE A 221 -10.20 -11.30 9.53
CA PHE A 221 -10.06 -9.89 9.19
C PHE A 221 -9.29 -9.18 10.29
N LEU A 222 -8.28 -8.41 9.89
CA LEU A 222 -7.35 -7.73 10.78
C LEU A 222 -7.38 -6.23 10.50
N HIS A 223 -7.50 -5.44 11.55
CA HIS A 223 -7.29 -3.99 11.52
C HIS A 223 -5.81 -3.68 11.79
N VAL A 224 -5.19 -2.94 10.88
CA VAL A 224 -3.79 -2.53 10.94
C VAL A 224 -3.74 -1.01 11.07
N GLN A 225 -3.09 -0.52 12.12
CA GLN A 225 -2.96 0.91 12.39
C GLN A 225 -1.57 1.23 12.96
N GLN A 226 -1.13 2.48 12.81
CA GLN A 226 0.07 2.97 13.47
C GLN A 226 -0.14 3.00 14.99
N SER A 227 0.88 2.60 15.75
CA SER A 227 0.84 2.67 17.21
C SER A 227 0.98 4.14 17.66
N ASN A 228 0.17 4.57 18.63
CA ASN A 228 0.32 5.91 19.21
C ASN A 228 1.68 6.02 19.94
N PRO A 229 2.43 7.11 19.72
CA PRO A 229 3.75 7.32 20.33
C PRO A 229 3.72 7.43 21.86
N GLU A 230 2.56 7.70 22.46
CA GLU A 230 2.38 7.80 23.91
C GLU A 230 2.40 6.43 24.62
N HIS A 231 2.13 5.36 23.89
CA HIS A 231 2.22 4.01 24.44
C HIS A 231 3.60 3.43 24.11
N VAL A 232 4.33 3.03 25.16
CA VAL A 232 5.62 2.31 25.11
C VAL A 232 5.44 0.89 24.54
N SER A 233 4.70 0.72 23.45
CA SER A 233 4.65 -0.55 22.73
C SER A 233 5.91 -0.66 21.87
N GLN A 234 6.61 -1.79 21.97
CA GLN A 234 7.82 -2.06 21.18
C GLN A 234 7.55 -2.21 19.66
N GLU A 235 6.29 -2.37 19.24
CA GLU A 235 5.90 -2.59 17.85
C GLU A 235 5.28 -1.32 17.23
N PRO A 236 5.86 -0.76 16.15
CA PRO A 236 5.40 0.49 15.51
C PRO A 236 4.05 0.38 14.80
N LEU A 237 3.59 -0.84 14.47
CA LEU A 237 2.24 -1.10 13.98
C LEU A 237 1.48 -1.98 14.96
N ARG A 238 0.23 -1.59 15.24
CA ARG A 238 -0.73 -2.39 15.97
C ARG A 238 -1.61 -3.18 14.99
N VAL A 239 -1.59 -4.50 15.13
CA VAL A 239 -2.42 -5.43 14.35
C VAL A 239 -3.41 -6.11 15.28
N GLN A 240 -4.70 -6.04 14.97
CA GLN A 240 -5.77 -6.62 15.79
C GLN A 240 -6.79 -7.35 14.93
N ALA A 241 -7.13 -8.60 15.27
CA ALA A 241 -8.22 -9.32 14.63
C ALA A 241 -9.57 -8.72 15.04
N VAL A 242 -10.40 -8.41 14.05
CA VAL A 242 -11.70 -7.75 14.24
C VAL A 242 -12.88 -8.66 13.96
N SER A 243 -12.74 -9.64 13.06
CA SER A 243 -13.78 -10.60 12.75
C SER A 243 -13.20 -11.87 12.14
N THR A 244 -13.91 -12.99 12.27
CA THR A 244 -13.48 -14.30 11.76
C THR A 244 -14.66 -15.09 11.23
N VAL A 245 -14.46 -15.86 10.17
CA VAL A 245 -15.43 -16.80 9.61
C VAL A 245 -14.74 -18.13 9.33
N SER A 246 -15.18 -19.20 9.99
CA SER A 246 -14.68 -20.55 9.71
C SER A 246 -15.32 -21.09 8.43
N LEU A 247 -14.50 -21.52 7.46
CA LEU A 247 -14.96 -22.07 6.19
C LEU A 247 -14.78 -23.59 6.19
N PRO A 248 -15.79 -24.37 6.65
CA PRO A 248 -15.68 -25.81 6.70
C PRO A 248 -15.50 -26.38 5.29
N THR A 249 -14.75 -27.47 5.22
CA THR A 249 -14.51 -28.18 3.97
C THR A 249 -15.80 -28.88 3.52
N SER A 250 -16.34 -28.47 2.37
CA SER A 250 -17.59 -29.02 1.83
C SER A 250 -17.48 -30.53 1.54
N ALA A 251 -18.54 -31.28 1.86
CA ALA A 251 -18.59 -32.73 1.68
C ALA A 251 -18.45 -33.19 0.20
N GLY A 252 -18.85 -32.33 -0.74
CA GLY A 252 -18.84 -32.60 -2.19
C GLY A 252 -17.50 -32.44 -2.91
N PHE A 253 -16.39 -32.26 -2.19
CA PHE A 253 -15.06 -32.19 -2.80
C PHE A 253 -14.70 -33.52 -3.48
N ASN A 254 -14.43 -33.46 -4.80
CA ASN A 254 -14.16 -34.58 -5.69
C ASN A 254 -15.30 -35.61 -5.80
N GLN A 255 -16.23 -35.38 -6.74
CA GLN A 255 -17.18 -36.41 -7.20
C GLN A 255 -16.48 -37.67 -7.72
N SER A 256 -15.18 -37.59 -8.04
CA SER A 256 -14.34 -38.70 -8.50
C SER A 256 -13.88 -39.65 -7.39
N LEU A 257 -13.96 -39.25 -6.12
CA LEU A 257 -13.57 -40.10 -4.98
C LEU A 257 -14.80 -40.60 -4.23
N GLN A 258 -14.76 -41.86 -3.81
CA GLN A 258 -15.80 -42.43 -2.94
C GLN A 258 -15.84 -41.65 -1.61
N PRO A 259 -16.95 -40.96 -1.27
CA PRO A 259 -17.00 -39.93 -0.22
C PRO A 259 -16.56 -40.34 1.19
N ASN A 260 -16.57 -41.66 1.46
CA ASN A 260 -16.23 -42.28 2.75
C ASN A 260 -14.95 -43.14 2.68
N SER A 261 -14.23 -43.12 1.56
CA SER A 261 -12.95 -43.83 1.46
C SER A 261 -11.89 -43.16 2.36
N LEU A 262 -10.92 -43.95 2.83
CA LEU A 262 -9.79 -43.43 3.61
C LEU A 262 -9.04 -42.34 2.84
N LEU A 263 -8.89 -42.50 1.52
CA LEU A 263 -8.27 -41.49 0.65
C LEU A 263 -9.10 -40.20 0.59
N ALA A 264 -10.43 -40.30 0.40
CA ALA A 264 -11.30 -39.12 0.39
C ALA A 264 -11.23 -38.36 1.72
N ASN A 265 -11.23 -39.07 2.85
CA ASN A 265 -11.09 -38.46 4.18
C ASN A 265 -9.71 -37.82 4.35
N ALA A 266 -8.63 -38.50 3.93
CA ALA A 266 -7.28 -37.95 3.98
C ALA A 266 -7.15 -36.68 3.11
N VAL A 267 -7.62 -36.72 1.87
CA VAL A 267 -7.63 -35.54 0.97
C VAL A 267 -8.46 -34.42 1.58
N ARG A 268 -9.67 -34.71 2.08
CA ARG A 268 -10.56 -33.71 2.70
C ARG A 268 -9.88 -33.01 3.88
N SER A 269 -9.16 -33.75 4.73
CA SER A 269 -8.43 -33.19 5.88
C SER A 269 -7.30 -32.22 5.50
N LYS A 270 -6.81 -32.29 4.26
CA LYS A 270 -5.67 -31.50 3.75
C LYS A 270 -6.08 -30.35 2.84
N ILE A 271 -7.37 -30.13 2.61
CA ILE A 271 -7.85 -29.02 1.81
C ILE A 271 -7.55 -27.70 2.54
N ARG A 272 -6.89 -26.79 1.83
CA ARG A 272 -6.52 -25.47 2.32
C ARG A 272 -6.98 -24.38 1.36
N SER A 273 -7.20 -23.19 1.89
CA SER A 273 -7.35 -21.96 1.10
C SER A 273 -6.01 -21.47 0.58
N LEU A 274 -5.88 -21.30 -0.74
CA LEU A 274 -4.61 -20.99 -1.42
C LEU A 274 -4.54 -19.60 -2.04
N TYR A 275 -5.66 -19.10 -2.56
CA TYR A 275 -5.75 -17.77 -3.15
C TYR A 275 -6.76 -16.93 -2.39
N LEU A 276 -6.46 -15.65 -2.23
CA LEU A 276 -7.31 -14.69 -1.54
C LEU A 276 -7.29 -13.35 -2.27
N ALA A 277 -8.46 -12.76 -2.49
CA ALA A 277 -8.57 -11.44 -3.11
C ALA A 277 -9.77 -10.68 -2.57
N SER A 278 -9.58 -9.38 -2.31
CA SER A 278 -10.64 -8.46 -1.86
C SER A 278 -11.28 -7.73 -3.03
N GLY A 279 -12.60 -7.61 -3.00
CA GLY A 279 -13.38 -6.73 -3.86
C GLY A 279 -13.41 -5.28 -3.35
N PRO A 280 -14.15 -4.40 -4.03
CA PRO A 280 -14.34 -3.00 -3.65
C PRO A 280 -15.31 -2.81 -2.47
N TRP A 281 -15.22 -1.66 -1.80
CA TRP A 281 -16.22 -1.23 -0.83
C TRP A 281 -17.49 -0.70 -1.52
N LEU A 282 -18.65 -1.19 -1.12
CA LEU A 282 -19.94 -0.64 -1.50
C LEU A 282 -20.56 0.09 -0.31
N TYR A 283 -20.57 1.42 -0.34
CA TYR A 283 -21.21 2.25 0.69
C TYR A 283 -22.73 2.16 0.60
N GLN A 284 -23.39 2.14 1.75
CA GLN A 284 -24.85 2.19 1.84
C GLN A 284 -25.32 3.64 1.97
N SER A 285 -26.44 3.97 1.33
CA SER A 285 -27.00 5.31 1.38
C SER A 285 -27.32 5.73 2.82
N HIS A 286 -27.01 6.98 3.13
CA HIS A 286 -27.12 7.59 4.45
C HIS A 286 -28.58 7.57 4.94
N LYS A 287 -28.95 6.63 5.81
CA LYS A 287 -30.23 6.72 6.52
C LYS A 287 -30.06 7.76 7.62
N GLN A 288 -30.57 8.96 7.42
CA GLN A 288 -30.69 9.94 8.50
C GLN A 288 -31.59 9.34 9.59
N ASN A 289 -31.01 9.03 10.74
CA ASN A 289 -31.81 8.79 11.93
C ASN A 289 -32.48 10.12 12.34
N SER A 290 -33.62 10.05 13.01
CA SER A 290 -34.40 11.20 13.52
C SER A 290 -33.61 12.14 14.45
N ASN A 291 -32.37 11.79 14.81
CA ASN A 291 -31.48 12.53 15.70
C ASN A 291 -30.27 13.20 14.98
N GLY A 292 -30.18 13.18 13.65
CA GLY A 292 -29.14 13.91 12.91
C GLY A 292 -27.72 13.29 12.92
N GLU A 293 -27.44 12.27 13.74
CA GLU A 293 -26.19 11.49 13.67
C GLU A 293 -26.31 10.35 12.65
N GLY A 294 -25.63 10.49 11.52
CA GLY A 294 -25.58 9.45 10.49
C GLY A 294 -24.44 8.47 10.72
N SER A 295 -24.75 7.18 10.81
CA SER A 295 -23.75 6.12 10.72
C SER A 295 -23.51 5.76 9.26
N ILE A 296 -22.24 5.69 8.85
CA ILE A 296 -21.85 5.21 7.54
C ILE A 296 -21.71 3.69 7.61
N SER A 297 -22.35 2.98 6.70
CA SER A 297 -22.22 1.53 6.56
C SER A 297 -21.60 1.21 5.21
N ALA A 298 -20.63 0.30 5.18
CA ALA A 298 -19.96 -0.15 3.97
C ALA A 298 -19.78 -1.67 3.98
N THR A 299 -19.81 -2.28 2.80
CA THR A 299 -19.70 -3.74 2.66
C THR A 299 -18.62 -4.08 1.62
N VAL A 300 -17.78 -5.07 1.93
CA VAL A 300 -16.78 -5.62 1.00
C VAL A 300 -16.84 -7.14 1.00
N ASN A 301 -16.57 -7.76 -0.16
CA ASN A 301 -16.45 -9.21 -0.26
C ASN A 301 -15.00 -9.62 -0.43
N VAL A 302 -14.60 -10.68 0.27
CA VAL A 302 -13.31 -11.34 0.10
C VAL A 302 -13.55 -12.75 -0.42
N ALA A 303 -12.97 -13.05 -1.57
CA ALA A 303 -13.08 -14.35 -2.23
C ALA A 303 -11.84 -15.20 -1.97
N THR A 304 -12.03 -16.50 -1.77
CA THR A 304 -10.95 -17.47 -1.60
C THR A 304 -11.19 -18.74 -2.41
N VAL A 305 -10.11 -19.31 -2.96
CA VAL A 305 -10.12 -20.65 -3.53
C VAL A 305 -9.70 -21.65 -2.46
N GLN A 306 -10.68 -22.42 -1.98
CA GLN A 306 -10.50 -23.49 -1.00
C GLN A 306 -10.49 -24.83 -1.72
N GLY A 307 -9.30 -25.42 -1.89
CA GLY A 307 -9.13 -26.58 -2.78
C GLY A 307 -9.45 -26.21 -4.23
N SER A 308 -10.64 -26.59 -4.71
CA SER A 308 -11.14 -26.32 -6.05
C SER A 308 -12.44 -25.49 -6.06
N ASN A 309 -12.91 -25.09 -4.87
CA ASN A 309 -14.16 -24.38 -4.69
C ASN A 309 -13.89 -22.90 -4.43
N LEU A 310 -14.71 -22.05 -5.02
CA LEU A 310 -14.74 -20.63 -4.72
C LEU A 310 -15.66 -20.38 -3.53
N ARG A 311 -15.17 -19.69 -2.51
CA ARG A 311 -15.93 -19.25 -1.34
C ARG A 311 -15.83 -17.72 -1.25
N VAL A 312 -16.90 -17.07 -0.86
CA VAL A 312 -16.96 -15.60 -0.73
C VAL A 312 -17.46 -15.26 0.66
N VAL A 313 -16.80 -14.32 1.33
CA VAL A 313 -17.18 -13.84 2.67
C VAL A 313 -17.42 -12.34 2.59
N ILE A 314 -18.50 -11.89 3.21
CA ILE A 314 -18.88 -10.49 3.36
C ILE A 314 -18.26 -9.96 4.64
N LEU A 315 -17.64 -8.78 4.58
CA LEU A 315 -17.31 -7.96 5.74
C LEU A 315 -18.16 -6.69 5.70
N SER A 316 -19.00 -6.51 6.71
CA SER A 316 -19.77 -5.29 6.94
C SER A 316 -19.05 -4.42 7.96
N ALA A 317 -18.82 -3.16 7.60
CA ALA A 317 -18.21 -2.15 8.47
C ALA A 317 -19.22 -1.05 8.78
N SER A 318 -19.33 -0.68 10.05
CA SER A 318 -20.13 0.47 10.50
C SER A 318 -19.22 1.49 11.19
N LEU A 319 -19.25 2.71 10.68
CA LEU A 319 -18.55 3.87 11.21
C LEU A 319 -19.56 4.75 11.96
N LYS A 320 -19.26 5.06 13.22
CA LYS A 320 -20.04 5.98 14.05
C LYS A 320 -19.16 7.16 14.45
N PRO A 321 -19.56 8.42 14.19
CA PRO A 321 -18.80 9.58 14.67
C PRO A 321 -18.71 9.57 16.19
N ARG A 322 -17.53 9.84 16.76
CA ARG A 322 -17.40 10.11 18.20
C ARG A 322 -17.93 11.51 18.52
N SER A 323 -18.41 11.70 19.75
CA SER A 323 -18.88 13.01 20.24
C SER A 323 -17.77 14.06 20.10
N ARG A 324 -18.14 15.28 19.67
CA ARG A 324 -17.21 16.40 19.40
C ARG A 324 -16.26 16.78 20.54
N ASN A 325 -16.50 16.30 21.77
CA ASN A 325 -15.71 16.66 22.95
C ASN A 325 -14.49 15.76 23.20
N SER A 326 -14.29 14.66 22.46
CA SER A 326 -13.08 13.85 22.56
C SER A 326 -12.06 14.29 21.50
N GLN A 327 -10.98 14.95 21.92
CA GLN A 327 -9.82 15.29 21.05
C GLN A 327 -8.97 14.06 20.67
N GLU A 328 -9.38 12.85 21.06
CA GLU A 328 -8.63 11.62 20.80
C GLU A 328 -8.94 11.07 19.40
N GLU A 329 -7.89 10.95 18.57
CA GLU A 329 -7.92 10.09 17.38
C GLU A 329 -8.06 8.61 17.81
N PRO A 330 -8.89 7.80 17.13
CA PRO A 330 -9.66 8.09 15.91
C PRO A 330 -11.02 8.76 16.17
N ARG A 331 -11.45 9.62 15.23
CA ARG A 331 -12.72 10.38 15.30
C ARG A 331 -13.98 9.54 15.06
N PHE A 332 -13.82 8.27 14.70
CA PHE A 332 -14.89 7.34 14.42
C PHE A 332 -14.70 6.04 15.20
N ASP A 333 -15.77 5.54 15.81
CA ASP A 333 -15.82 4.18 16.30
C ASP A 333 -16.15 3.23 15.15
N LEU A 334 -15.27 2.23 14.98
CA LEU A 334 -15.36 1.23 13.93
C LEU A 334 -15.88 -0.09 14.51
N SER A 335 -16.84 -0.69 13.82
CA SER A 335 -17.33 -2.04 14.13
C SER A 335 -17.41 -2.88 12.87
N PHE A 336 -17.05 -4.16 12.99
CA PHE A 336 -16.90 -5.08 11.88
C PHE A 336 -17.67 -6.37 12.15
N ASN A 337 -18.36 -6.88 11.14
CA ASN A 337 -19.03 -8.17 11.19
C ASN A 337 -18.81 -8.92 9.88
N ALA A 338 -18.34 -10.17 9.97
CA ALA A 338 -18.08 -11.00 8.81
C ALA A 338 -19.00 -12.22 8.75
N THR A 339 -19.50 -12.54 7.56
CA THR A 339 -20.39 -13.68 7.32
C THR A 339 -20.13 -14.28 5.94
N GLU A 340 -20.28 -15.59 5.78
CA GLU A 340 -20.19 -16.21 4.45
C GLU A 340 -21.29 -15.68 3.52
N ASN A 341 -20.94 -15.35 2.27
CA ASN A 341 -21.88 -14.92 1.25
C ASN A 341 -22.47 -16.13 0.53
N THR A 342 -23.63 -16.60 0.97
CA THR A 342 -24.35 -17.72 0.32
C THR A 342 -25.06 -17.31 -0.96
N ALA A 343 -25.27 -16.00 -1.19
CA ALA A 343 -25.91 -15.48 -2.40
C ALA A 343 -24.99 -15.56 -3.64
N VAL A 344 -23.68 -15.70 -3.44
CA VAL A 344 -22.74 -16.03 -4.52
C VAL A 344 -22.55 -17.55 -4.51
N PRO A 345 -23.07 -18.30 -5.49
CA PRO A 345 -23.12 -19.75 -5.43
C PRO A 345 -21.74 -20.36 -5.19
N ALA A 346 -21.59 -21.00 -4.03
CA ALA A 346 -20.39 -21.71 -3.58
C ALA A 346 -20.26 -23.05 -4.34
N GLY A 347 -19.82 -22.97 -5.59
CA GLY A 347 -19.54 -24.14 -6.43
C GLY A 347 -20.51 -24.26 -7.60
N HIS A 348 -20.14 -23.67 -8.74
CA HIS A 348 -20.58 -24.23 -10.00
C HIS A 348 -19.85 -25.57 -10.16
N THR A 349 -20.60 -26.66 -10.33
CA THR A 349 -20.08 -28.01 -10.58
C THR A 349 -19.13 -28.12 -11.78
N ASP A 350 -19.10 -27.07 -12.60
CA ASP A 350 -18.46 -27.05 -13.90
C ASP A 350 -17.09 -26.36 -13.89
N PHE A 351 -16.69 -25.73 -12.78
CA PHE A 351 -15.38 -25.08 -12.64
C PHE A 351 -14.49 -25.82 -11.64
N VAL A 352 -13.24 -26.02 -12.03
CA VAL A 352 -12.17 -26.47 -11.13
C VAL A 352 -11.21 -25.31 -10.94
N PHE A 353 -11.44 -24.50 -9.91
CA PHE A 353 -10.62 -23.32 -9.63
C PHE A 353 -9.23 -23.76 -9.12
N THR A 354 -8.18 -23.19 -9.69
CA THR A 354 -6.78 -23.57 -9.39
C THR A 354 -5.81 -22.40 -9.40
N GLY A 355 -6.28 -21.20 -9.75
CA GLY A 355 -5.45 -20.03 -9.97
C GLY A 355 -5.88 -18.81 -9.17
N PRO A 356 -5.19 -17.67 -9.41
CA PRO A 356 -5.45 -16.42 -8.71
C PRO A 356 -6.87 -15.89 -8.95
N ILE A 357 -7.30 -14.97 -8.09
CA ILE A 357 -8.57 -14.23 -8.17
C ILE A 357 -8.23 -12.74 -8.38
N HIS A 358 -8.96 -12.04 -9.23
CA HIS A 358 -8.87 -10.58 -9.36
C HIS A 358 -10.26 -9.98 -9.52
N TRP A 359 -10.55 -8.91 -8.79
CA TRP A 359 -11.85 -8.23 -8.82
C TRP A 359 -11.83 -7.07 -9.80
N ALA A 360 -12.96 -6.82 -10.45
CA ALA A 360 -13.20 -5.65 -11.29
C ALA A 360 -14.48 -4.95 -10.83
N HIS A 361 -14.36 -3.65 -10.57
CA HIS A 361 -15.49 -2.77 -10.28
C HIS A 361 -15.76 -1.88 -11.49
N ASN A 362 -17.02 -1.45 -11.67
CA ASN A 362 -17.46 -0.54 -12.74
C ASN A 362 -17.50 -1.11 -14.17
N VAL A 363 -17.41 -2.43 -14.36
CA VAL A 363 -17.62 -3.07 -15.68
C VAL A 363 -19.06 -2.85 -16.19
N GLN A 364 -20.03 -2.97 -15.29
CA GLN A 364 -21.43 -2.67 -15.53
C GLN A 364 -22.00 -1.93 -14.32
N PRO A 365 -22.81 -0.87 -14.53
CA PRO A 365 -23.47 -0.19 -13.42
C PRO A 365 -24.29 -1.18 -12.57
N GLY A 366 -24.13 -1.14 -11.25
CA GLY A 366 -24.87 -2.02 -10.34
C GLY A 366 -24.37 -3.47 -10.26
N ARG A 367 -23.18 -3.78 -10.82
CA ARG A 367 -22.55 -5.10 -10.72
C ARG A 367 -21.08 -5.01 -10.34
N VAL A 368 -20.61 -6.05 -9.67
CA VAL A 368 -19.20 -6.27 -9.34
C VAL A 368 -18.77 -7.60 -9.94
N SER A 369 -17.67 -7.60 -10.67
CA SER A 369 -17.20 -8.78 -11.39
C SER A 369 -15.92 -9.32 -10.77
N MET A 370 -15.66 -10.61 -10.94
CA MET A 370 -14.36 -11.21 -10.62
C MET A 370 -13.90 -12.17 -11.70
N ALA A 371 -12.60 -12.20 -11.96
CA ALA A 371 -11.94 -13.23 -12.75
C ALA A 371 -11.24 -14.22 -11.83
N VAL A 372 -11.37 -15.52 -12.14
CA VAL A 372 -10.76 -16.60 -11.37
C VAL A 372 -10.08 -17.59 -12.31
N GLY A 373 -8.82 -17.90 -12.04
CA GLY A 373 -8.09 -18.93 -12.76
C GLY A 373 -8.66 -20.33 -12.47
N ALA A 374 -9.00 -21.06 -13.52
CA ALA A 374 -9.48 -22.43 -13.44
C ALA A 374 -8.70 -23.34 -14.38
N ARG A 375 -8.86 -24.65 -14.21
CA ARG A 375 -8.16 -25.63 -15.05
C ARG A 375 -8.52 -25.42 -16.52
N ALA A 376 -7.52 -25.04 -17.32
CA ALA A 376 -7.63 -24.77 -18.75
C ALA A 376 -8.58 -23.64 -19.19
N MET A 377 -8.90 -22.73 -18.27
CA MET A 377 -9.77 -21.60 -18.58
C MET A 377 -9.65 -20.47 -17.56
N VAL A 378 -10.17 -19.30 -17.94
CA VAL A 378 -10.51 -18.23 -16.99
C VAL A 378 -12.03 -18.23 -16.81
N ALA A 379 -12.47 -18.25 -15.56
CA ALA A 379 -13.88 -18.07 -15.21
C ALA A 379 -14.10 -16.60 -14.86
N PHE A 380 -15.15 -16.00 -15.41
CA PHE A 380 -15.56 -14.64 -15.10
C PHE A 380 -16.94 -14.66 -14.45
N ILE A 381 -17.07 -14.07 -13.27
CA ILE A 381 -18.28 -14.16 -12.44
C ILE A 381 -18.79 -12.74 -12.20
N ASP A 382 -19.96 -12.44 -12.73
CA ASP A 382 -20.64 -11.16 -12.60
C ASP A 382 -21.69 -11.21 -11.49
N ILE A 383 -21.52 -10.40 -10.45
CA ILE A 383 -22.34 -10.41 -9.25
C ILE A 383 -23.16 -9.11 -9.19
N PRO A 384 -24.50 -9.17 -9.09
CA PRO A 384 -25.30 -7.97 -8.87
C PRO A 384 -25.04 -7.39 -7.47
N GLU A 385 -25.11 -6.06 -7.32
CA GLU A 385 -24.83 -5.39 -6.04
C GLU A 385 -25.67 -5.91 -4.86
N SER A 386 -26.91 -6.36 -5.11
CA SER A 386 -27.75 -6.99 -4.09
C SER A 386 -27.13 -8.28 -3.54
N ALA A 387 -26.71 -9.19 -4.41
CA ALA A 387 -26.02 -10.42 -4.03
C ALA A 387 -24.63 -10.13 -3.43
N TYR A 388 -23.94 -9.10 -3.93
CA TYR A 388 -22.67 -8.67 -3.35
C TYR A 388 -22.86 -8.22 -1.89
N ARG A 389 -23.98 -7.55 -1.57
CA ARG A 389 -24.35 -7.14 -0.21
C ARG A 389 -24.96 -8.27 0.64
N GLY A 390 -25.08 -9.49 0.11
CA GLY A 390 -25.69 -10.62 0.79
C GLY A 390 -27.21 -10.52 0.93
N GLN A 391 -27.88 -9.75 0.06
CA GLN A 391 -29.33 -9.70 0.00
C GLN A 391 -29.83 -10.82 -0.91
N ASP A 392 -30.62 -11.74 -0.34
CA ASP A 392 -31.22 -12.84 -1.08
C ASP A 392 -32.31 -12.32 -2.02
N SER A 393 -32.10 -12.45 -3.33
CA SER A 393 -33.16 -12.49 -4.33
C SER A 393 -33.44 -13.95 -4.61
N GLU A 394 -34.72 -14.37 -4.65
CA GLU A 394 -35.15 -15.75 -4.95
C GLU A 394 -34.56 -16.31 -6.26
N THR A 395 -34.01 -15.43 -7.11
CA THR A 395 -33.08 -15.73 -8.20
C THR A 395 -31.81 -14.89 -8.03
N SER A 396 -30.70 -15.50 -7.60
CA SER A 396 -29.37 -14.88 -7.75
C SER A 396 -29.04 -14.84 -9.25
N ASP A 397 -29.19 -13.67 -9.90
CA ASP A 397 -28.76 -13.41 -11.29
C ASP A 397 -27.22 -13.33 -11.41
N VAL A 398 -26.48 -14.10 -10.61
CA VAL A 398 -25.02 -14.23 -10.75
C VAL A 398 -24.75 -14.96 -12.06
N LYS A 399 -24.04 -14.30 -12.97
CA LYS A 399 -23.71 -14.85 -14.29
C LYS A 399 -22.26 -15.31 -14.29
N SER A 400 -22.01 -16.51 -14.81
CA SER A 400 -20.67 -17.06 -14.96
C SER A 400 -20.35 -17.28 -16.42
N HIS A 401 -19.27 -16.67 -16.91
CA HIS A 401 -18.78 -16.77 -18.27
C HIS A 401 -17.50 -17.62 -18.30
N ARG A 402 -17.32 -18.33 -19.42
CA ARG A 402 -16.25 -19.31 -19.63
C ARG A 402 -15.34 -18.85 -20.75
N PHE A 403 -14.05 -18.74 -20.46
CA PHE A 403 -13.04 -18.41 -21.46
C PHE A 403 -11.99 -19.53 -21.52
N PRO A 404 -12.21 -20.57 -22.35
CA PRO A 404 -11.25 -21.65 -22.54
C PRO A 404 -9.92 -21.12 -23.05
N ILE A 405 -8.82 -21.68 -22.54
CA ILE A 405 -7.48 -21.35 -23.02
C ILE A 405 -7.05 -22.45 -23.98
N MET A 406 -6.98 -22.11 -25.27
CA MET A 406 -6.60 -23.03 -26.33
C MET A 406 -5.24 -22.65 -26.90
N VAL A 407 -4.38 -23.65 -27.10
CA VAL A 407 -3.07 -23.49 -27.77
C VAL A 407 -3.08 -24.28 -29.07
N GLU A 408 -2.61 -23.65 -30.13
CA GLU A 408 -2.41 -24.30 -31.42
C GLU A 408 -1.05 -24.99 -31.46
N SER A 409 -1.04 -26.32 -31.60
CA SER A 409 0.16 -27.06 -31.99
C SER A 409 0.20 -27.19 -33.51
N ARG A 410 1.32 -26.79 -34.13
CA ARG A 410 1.55 -26.90 -35.57
C ARG A 410 2.62 -27.95 -35.84
N ASP A 411 2.19 -29.17 -36.16
CA ASP A 411 3.10 -30.25 -36.55
C ASP A 411 3.25 -30.30 -38.07
N GLY A 412 3.55 -29.18 -38.73
CA GLY A 412 3.88 -29.06 -40.17
C GLY A 412 2.85 -29.57 -41.22
N ILE A 413 1.84 -30.35 -40.81
CA ILE A 413 0.90 -31.11 -41.66
C ILE A 413 -0.55 -30.86 -41.20
N SER A 414 -0.78 -30.58 -39.92
CA SER A 414 -2.08 -30.16 -39.38
C SER A 414 -1.92 -29.21 -38.19
N SER A 415 -2.91 -28.33 -37.98
CA SER A 415 -3.06 -27.59 -36.72
C SER A 415 -4.01 -28.36 -35.82
N THR A 416 -3.58 -28.63 -34.58
CA THR A 416 -4.46 -29.18 -33.55
C THR A 416 -4.58 -28.18 -32.40
N GLN A 417 -5.80 -27.88 -32.00
CA GLN A 417 -6.06 -27.05 -30.82
C GLN A 417 -6.16 -27.95 -29.59
N SER A 418 -5.34 -27.65 -28.58
CA SER A 418 -5.34 -28.36 -27.31
C SER A 418 -5.59 -27.39 -26.17
N ALA A 419 -6.24 -27.88 -25.10
CA ALA A 419 -6.51 -27.08 -23.92
C ALA A 419 -5.22 -26.89 -23.10
N LEU A 420 -4.90 -25.65 -22.72
CA LEU A 420 -3.72 -25.38 -21.90
C LEU A 420 -3.97 -25.84 -20.46
N HIS A 421 -3.25 -26.84 -19.98
CA HIS A 421 -3.41 -27.33 -18.61
C HIS A 421 -2.46 -26.69 -17.59
N GLU A 422 -1.63 -25.75 -18.02
CA GLU A 422 -0.74 -25.01 -17.14
C GLU A 422 -1.49 -24.07 -16.20
N GLY A 423 -0.92 -23.86 -15.02
CA GLY A 423 -1.43 -22.90 -14.05
C GLY A 423 -1.21 -21.46 -14.51
N ILE A 424 -2.19 -20.61 -14.25
CA ILE A 424 -2.03 -19.16 -14.35
C ILE A 424 -1.08 -18.70 -13.24
N SER A 425 0.05 -18.11 -13.63
CA SER A 425 1.11 -17.67 -12.73
C SER A 425 1.00 -16.20 -12.32
N GLY A 426 0.30 -15.40 -13.12
CA GLY A 426 0.07 -13.99 -12.87
C GLY A 426 -1.22 -13.50 -13.51
N MET A 427 -1.91 -12.58 -12.86
CA MET A 427 -3.15 -11.98 -13.34
C MET A 427 -3.30 -10.57 -12.78
N THR A 428 -3.60 -9.60 -13.64
CA THR A 428 -3.83 -8.20 -13.25
C THR A 428 -4.89 -7.56 -14.13
N ILE A 429 -5.56 -6.52 -13.63
CA ILE A 429 -6.51 -5.73 -14.39
C ILE A 429 -5.95 -4.33 -14.56
N THR A 430 -6.01 -3.82 -15.78
CA THR A 430 -5.62 -2.44 -16.07
C THR A 430 -6.68 -1.77 -16.95
N MET A 431 -6.76 -0.45 -16.84
CA MET A 431 -7.54 0.39 -17.74
C MET A 431 -6.55 1.12 -18.64
N ALA A 432 -6.73 1.02 -19.96
CA ALA A 432 -5.99 1.86 -20.88
C ALA A 432 -6.48 3.32 -20.71
N PRO A 433 -5.61 4.34 -20.79
CA PRO A 433 -6.01 5.74 -20.59
C PRO A 433 -7.13 6.20 -21.53
N GLU A 434 -7.21 5.61 -22.72
CA GLU A 434 -8.18 5.93 -23.77
C GLU A 434 -9.41 5.00 -23.76
N SER A 435 -9.38 3.91 -23.00
CA SER A 435 -10.48 2.93 -22.91
C SER A 435 -11.24 3.10 -21.60
N GLU A 436 -12.56 3.25 -21.69
CA GLU A 436 -13.44 3.24 -20.50
C GLU A 436 -13.59 1.83 -19.90
N MET A 437 -13.17 0.78 -20.63
CA MET A 437 -13.36 -0.61 -20.22
C MET A 437 -12.08 -1.20 -19.64
N PRO A 438 -12.13 -1.84 -18.45
CA PRO A 438 -11.00 -2.56 -17.89
C PRO A 438 -10.71 -3.84 -18.68
N THR A 439 -9.42 -4.13 -18.82
CA THR A 439 -8.91 -5.32 -19.50
C THR A 439 -8.18 -6.18 -18.49
N LEU A 440 -8.53 -7.47 -18.47
CA LEU A 440 -7.82 -8.49 -17.71
C LEU A 440 -6.61 -8.97 -18.51
N HIS A 441 -5.43 -8.91 -17.91
CA HIS A 441 -4.21 -9.49 -18.43
C HIS A 441 -3.81 -10.68 -17.56
N PHE A 442 -3.48 -11.80 -18.17
CA PHE A 442 -3.01 -12.98 -17.43
C PHE A 442 -1.97 -13.76 -18.22
N ALA A 443 -1.21 -14.57 -17.48
CA ALA A 443 -0.13 -15.36 -18.05
C ALA A 443 -0.02 -16.74 -17.38
N SER A 444 0.48 -17.73 -18.12
CA SER A 444 0.87 -19.04 -17.60
C SER A 444 2.37 -19.11 -17.34
N VAL A 445 2.76 -20.11 -16.56
CA VAL A 445 4.18 -20.42 -16.30
C VAL A 445 4.93 -20.77 -17.59
N GLY A 446 4.30 -21.43 -18.55
CA GLY A 446 4.91 -21.81 -19.83
C GLY A 446 4.96 -20.70 -20.88
N GLY A 447 4.63 -19.46 -20.51
CA GLY A 447 4.79 -18.29 -21.38
C GLY A 447 3.53 -17.90 -22.16
N TYR A 448 2.42 -18.64 -22.02
CA TYR A 448 1.15 -18.22 -22.62
C TYR A 448 0.71 -16.89 -21.99
N ALA A 449 0.38 -15.91 -22.82
CA ALA A 449 -0.02 -14.57 -22.39
C ALA A 449 -1.24 -14.10 -23.18
N ALA A 450 -2.28 -13.71 -22.46
CA ALA A 450 -3.54 -13.31 -23.08
C ALA A 450 -4.23 -12.16 -22.34
N VAL A 451 -5.14 -11.52 -23.06
CA VAL A 451 -5.99 -10.45 -22.56
C VAL A 451 -7.45 -10.75 -22.82
N LEU A 452 -8.28 -10.28 -21.89
CA LEU A 452 -9.73 -10.39 -21.97
C LEU A 452 -10.33 -9.02 -21.61
N PRO A 453 -10.91 -8.30 -22.59
CA PRO A 453 -11.73 -7.13 -22.29
C PRO A 453 -12.90 -7.58 -21.41
N LEU A 454 -13.09 -6.91 -20.26
CA LEU A 454 -14.14 -7.30 -19.31
C LEU A 454 -15.50 -6.80 -19.80
N ALA A 455 -16.01 -7.42 -20.87
CA ALA A 455 -17.34 -7.22 -21.42
C ALA A 455 -18.06 -8.58 -21.48
N ALA A 456 -19.40 -8.58 -21.46
CA ALA A 456 -20.20 -9.81 -21.49
C ALA A 456 -19.94 -10.72 -22.72
N THR A 457 -19.34 -10.17 -23.78
CA THR A 457 -18.99 -10.84 -25.04
C THR A 457 -17.49 -10.72 -25.38
N GLY A 458 -16.63 -10.46 -24.39
CA GLY A 458 -15.18 -10.35 -24.64
C GLY A 458 -14.62 -11.65 -25.22
N GLU A 459 -13.77 -11.55 -26.24
CA GLU A 459 -13.00 -12.69 -26.75
C GLU A 459 -11.58 -12.63 -26.21
N LEU A 460 -10.98 -13.81 -26.04
CA LEU A 460 -9.60 -13.93 -25.61
C LEU A 460 -8.67 -13.59 -26.77
N SER A 461 -7.73 -12.68 -26.56
CA SER A 461 -6.71 -12.33 -27.54
C SER A 461 -5.31 -12.37 -26.94
N THR A 462 -4.29 -12.42 -27.79
CA THR A 462 -2.90 -12.40 -27.36
C THR A 462 -2.57 -11.10 -26.63
N ALA A 463 -1.83 -11.19 -25.53
CA ALA A 463 -1.47 -10.00 -24.76
C ALA A 463 -0.50 -9.11 -25.54
N PRO A 464 -0.77 -7.82 -25.76
CA PRO A 464 0.11 -6.95 -26.57
C PRO A 464 1.55 -6.82 -26.06
N TRP A 465 1.76 -7.03 -24.76
CA TRP A 465 3.09 -7.00 -24.16
C TRP A 465 3.89 -8.30 -24.36
N SER A 466 3.27 -9.37 -24.89
CA SER A 466 3.94 -10.65 -25.12
C SER A 466 5.07 -10.54 -26.14
N ASP A 467 4.93 -9.66 -27.14
CA ASP A 467 5.93 -9.47 -28.19
C ASP A 467 7.30 -9.10 -27.60
N LYS A 468 7.32 -8.28 -26.53
CA LYS A 468 8.56 -7.93 -25.83
C LYS A 468 9.18 -9.10 -25.06
N VAL A 469 8.35 -10.04 -24.61
CA VAL A 469 8.79 -11.27 -23.95
C VAL A 469 9.37 -12.23 -24.98
N GLU A 470 8.74 -12.34 -26.14
CA GLU A 470 9.26 -13.09 -27.30
C GLU A 470 10.59 -12.50 -27.79
N ASP A 471 10.71 -11.18 -27.89
CA ASP A 471 11.99 -10.51 -28.24
C ASP A 471 13.13 -10.84 -27.26
N LEU A 472 12.81 -11.04 -25.98
CA LEU A 472 13.78 -11.49 -24.97
C LEU A 472 14.14 -12.97 -25.15
N ARG A 473 13.14 -13.81 -25.42
CA ARG A 473 13.30 -15.24 -25.66
C ARG A 473 14.17 -15.49 -26.90
N ASP A 474 13.87 -14.82 -28.00
CA ASP A 474 14.57 -14.96 -29.27
C ASP A 474 16.03 -14.50 -29.16
N ARG A 475 16.30 -13.39 -28.46
CA ARG A 475 17.68 -12.98 -28.16
C ARG A 475 18.43 -14.03 -27.35
N PHE A 476 17.82 -14.56 -26.29
CA PHE A 476 18.43 -15.61 -25.49
C PHE A 476 18.67 -16.90 -26.30
N ASP A 477 17.75 -17.25 -27.18
CA ASP A 477 17.87 -18.38 -28.09
C ASP A 477 19.09 -18.23 -29.03
N ILE A 478 19.24 -17.05 -29.63
CA ILE A 478 20.36 -16.70 -30.52
C ILE A 478 21.68 -16.68 -29.74
N ASP A 479 21.71 -16.02 -28.58
CA ASP A 479 22.92 -15.87 -27.75
C ASP A 479 23.45 -17.22 -27.24
N ARG A 480 22.57 -18.22 -27.12
CA ARG A 480 22.87 -19.56 -26.61
C ARG A 480 22.87 -20.65 -27.69
N ASP A 481 22.61 -20.30 -28.95
CA ASP A 481 22.51 -21.22 -30.09
C ASP A 481 21.54 -22.38 -29.83
N LEU A 482 20.34 -22.07 -29.32
CA LEU A 482 19.34 -23.07 -28.90
C LEU A 482 18.39 -23.52 -30.03
N GLY A 483 18.46 -22.90 -31.21
CA GLY A 483 17.72 -23.36 -32.39
C GLY A 483 16.18 -23.27 -32.27
N GLY A 484 15.68 -22.26 -31.56
CA GLY A 484 14.26 -22.01 -31.29
C GLY A 484 13.70 -22.74 -30.07
N LEU A 485 14.55 -23.41 -29.29
CA LEU A 485 14.17 -24.23 -28.14
C LEU A 485 14.22 -23.45 -26.82
N ALA A 486 14.44 -22.14 -26.85
CA ALA A 486 14.29 -21.28 -25.68
C ALA A 486 12.82 -21.20 -25.19
N ILE A 487 12.64 -21.25 -23.86
CA ILE A 487 11.36 -21.08 -23.18
C ILE A 487 11.42 -19.83 -22.30
N ALA A 488 10.44 -18.94 -22.47
CA ALA A 488 10.18 -17.84 -21.56
C ALA A 488 9.11 -18.24 -20.55
N ARG A 489 9.46 -18.20 -19.26
CA ARG A 489 8.51 -18.47 -18.17
C ARG A 489 8.08 -17.19 -17.49
N ILE A 490 6.78 -16.98 -17.34
CA ILE A 490 6.21 -15.81 -16.68
C ILE A 490 5.84 -16.20 -15.24
N TRP A 491 6.33 -15.46 -14.26
CA TRP A 491 6.17 -15.77 -12.83
C TRP A 491 5.21 -14.85 -12.10
N GLY A 492 4.79 -13.75 -12.71
CA GLY A 492 3.86 -12.80 -12.11
C GLY A 492 3.64 -11.57 -12.97
N LEU A 493 2.53 -10.89 -12.70
CA LEU A 493 2.12 -9.65 -13.34
C LEU A 493 1.76 -8.65 -12.25
N ALA A 494 2.16 -7.39 -12.42
CA ALA A 494 1.69 -6.28 -11.60
C ALA A 494 1.34 -5.10 -12.49
N SER A 495 0.41 -4.25 -12.07
CA SER A 495 0.04 -3.04 -12.81
C SER A 495 -0.05 -1.81 -11.94
N LEU A 496 0.26 -0.66 -12.53
CA LEU A 496 0.11 0.66 -11.92
C LEU A 496 -0.24 1.67 -13.02
N GLN A 497 -1.37 2.37 -12.89
CA GLN A 497 -1.75 3.50 -13.76
C GLN A 497 -1.66 3.20 -15.28
N GLY A 498 -2.19 2.06 -15.73
CA GLY A 498 -2.15 1.70 -17.16
C GLY A 498 -0.88 0.98 -17.61
N LEU A 499 0.14 0.90 -16.75
CA LEU A 499 1.38 0.16 -16.99
C LEU A 499 1.29 -1.26 -16.43
N ILE A 500 1.98 -2.18 -17.10
CA ILE A 500 2.13 -3.58 -16.71
C ILE A 500 3.62 -3.87 -16.57
N ALA A 501 3.96 -4.54 -15.47
CA ALA A 501 5.27 -5.12 -15.21
C ALA A 501 5.15 -6.65 -15.22
N THR A 502 5.91 -7.30 -16.10
CA THR A 502 5.92 -8.77 -16.27
C THR A 502 7.24 -9.34 -15.82
N ALA A 503 7.20 -10.28 -14.88
CA ALA A 503 8.40 -10.96 -14.35
C ALA A 503 8.68 -12.26 -15.14
N VAL A 504 9.82 -12.32 -15.83
CA VAL A 504 10.16 -13.37 -16.80
C VAL A 504 11.52 -14.01 -16.52
N THR A 505 11.62 -15.33 -16.61
CA THR A 505 12.89 -16.06 -16.67
C THR A 505 13.04 -16.78 -18.01
N LEU A 506 14.26 -16.89 -18.52
CA LEU A 506 14.57 -17.57 -19.77
C LEU A 506 15.38 -18.84 -19.51
N GLN A 507 15.02 -19.94 -20.18
CA GLN A 507 15.61 -21.27 -19.99
C GLN A 507 15.67 -22.04 -21.31
N ALA A 508 16.62 -22.98 -21.43
CA ALA A 508 16.60 -23.96 -22.52
C ALA A 508 15.46 -24.97 -22.30
N GLY A 509 14.74 -25.33 -23.37
CA GLY A 509 13.53 -26.14 -23.30
C GLY A 509 13.73 -27.64 -23.48
N ASP A 510 14.80 -28.05 -24.14
CA ASP A 510 15.08 -29.44 -24.53
C ASP A 510 16.23 -30.09 -23.75
N MET A 511 16.87 -29.34 -22.84
CA MET A 511 17.99 -29.79 -22.03
C MET A 511 17.89 -29.35 -20.58
N ILE A 512 18.55 -30.11 -19.70
CA ILE A 512 18.69 -29.73 -18.29
C ILE A 512 19.82 -28.71 -18.18
N GLU A 513 19.48 -27.46 -17.90
CA GLU A 513 20.46 -26.40 -17.63
C GLU A 513 20.93 -26.50 -16.16
N TYR A 514 22.22 -26.79 -15.94
CA TYR A 514 22.82 -26.65 -14.62
C TYR A 514 23.19 -25.19 -14.40
N ARG A 515 22.42 -24.47 -13.59
CA ARG A 515 22.68 -23.06 -13.25
C ARG A 515 23.24 -22.94 -11.85
N ILE A 516 24.20 -22.03 -11.72
CA ILE A 516 24.60 -21.51 -10.40
C ILE A 516 23.82 -20.23 -10.10
N ASN A 517 23.70 -19.87 -8.83
CA ASN A 517 22.99 -18.64 -8.41
C ASN A 517 23.51 -17.36 -9.09
N ALA A 518 24.75 -17.36 -9.58
CA ALA A 518 25.31 -16.22 -10.31
C ALA A 518 24.73 -16.07 -11.73
N GLU A 519 24.23 -17.15 -12.31
CA GLU A 519 23.63 -17.21 -13.66
C GLU A 519 22.12 -17.04 -13.62
N ASP A 520 21.49 -17.07 -12.45
CA ASP A 520 20.07 -16.77 -12.32
C ASP A 520 19.80 -15.33 -12.78
N ARG A 521 18.78 -15.20 -13.62
CA ARG A 521 18.35 -13.95 -14.22
C ARG A 521 16.82 -13.91 -14.23
N LEU A 522 16.29 -12.86 -13.64
CA LEU A 522 14.89 -12.45 -13.74
C LEU A 522 14.84 -11.11 -14.45
N SER A 523 14.10 -11.06 -15.55
CA SER A 523 13.87 -9.83 -16.32
C SER A 523 12.48 -9.30 -16.01
N ILE A 524 12.37 -8.01 -15.69
CA ILE A 524 11.09 -7.32 -15.53
C ILE A 524 10.87 -6.46 -16.76
N VAL A 525 9.81 -6.79 -17.50
CA VAL A 525 9.44 -6.11 -18.74
C VAL A 525 8.32 -5.11 -18.46
N PHE A 526 8.48 -3.88 -18.93
CA PHE A 526 7.46 -2.84 -18.81
C PHE A 526 6.73 -2.59 -20.12
N SER A 527 5.42 -2.44 -20.03
CA SER A 527 4.56 -2.10 -21.16
C SER A 527 3.36 -1.29 -20.73
N THR A 528 2.77 -0.53 -21.64
CA THR A 528 1.37 -0.09 -21.46
C THR A 528 0.43 -1.27 -21.66
N ALA A 529 -0.82 -1.11 -21.22
CA ALA A 529 -1.90 -2.06 -21.48
C ALA A 529 -2.01 -2.47 -22.96
N ASP A 530 -1.80 -1.52 -23.87
CA ASP A 530 -1.89 -1.71 -25.33
C ASP A 530 -0.58 -2.17 -25.98
N GLY A 531 0.41 -2.61 -25.19
CA GLY A 531 1.67 -3.16 -25.71
C GLY A 531 2.74 -2.11 -26.05
N GLN A 532 2.40 -0.82 -25.95
CA GLN A 532 3.32 0.26 -26.27
C GLN A 532 4.47 0.34 -25.26
N PRO A 533 5.63 0.88 -25.67
CA PRO A 533 6.74 1.13 -24.75
C PRO A 533 6.32 2.05 -23.60
N ALA A 534 6.63 1.64 -22.36
CA ALA A 534 6.32 2.45 -21.19
C ALA A 534 7.25 3.69 -21.16
N ASN A 535 6.69 4.88 -21.00
CA ASN A 535 7.43 6.12 -20.80
C ASN A 535 7.55 6.42 -19.29
N PRO A 536 8.72 6.82 -18.77
CA PRO A 536 8.86 7.27 -17.38
C PRO A 536 7.82 8.31 -16.93
N GLU A 537 7.37 9.21 -17.82
CA GLU A 537 6.33 10.21 -17.52
C GLU A 537 4.95 9.60 -17.19
N ASN A 538 4.72 8.34 -17.56
CA ASN A 538 3.50 7.63 -17.20
C ASN A 538 3.42 7.35 -15.70
N LEU A 539 4.56 7.29 -15.00
CA LEU A 539 4.61 7.14 -13.55
C LEU A 539 4.43 8.49 -12.87
N ALA A 540 3.34 8.67 -12.12
CA ALA A 540 3.05 9.92 -11.42
C ALA A 540 4.19 10.40 -10.50
N CYS A 541 4.97 9.47 -9.93
CA CYS A 541 6.13 9.76 -9.10
C CYS A 541 7.33 10.32 -9.90
N LEU A 542 7.39 10.10 -11.22
CA LEU A 542 8.45 10.57 -12.11
C LEU A 542 8.04 11.76 -13.01
N ARG A 543 6.76 12.16 -13.02
CA ARG A 543 6.31 13.34 -13.77
C ARG A 543 7.03 14.60 -13.30
N GLU A 544 7.50 15.44 -14.22
CA GLU A 544 8.11 16.72 -13.85
C GLU A 544 7.10 17.60 -13.10
N SER A 545 7.57 18.28 -12.05
CA SER A 545 6.75 19.18 -11.24
C SER A 545 6.79 20.60 -11.80
N PRO A 546 5.66 21.32 -11.92
CA PRO A 546 5.61 22.69 -12.43
C PRO A 546 6.13 23.76 -11.44
N ILE A 547 6.89 23.36 -10.40
CA ILE A 547 7.40 24.24 -9.33
C ILE A 547 8.28 25.38 -9.86
N SER A 548 8.84 25.26 -11.06
CA SER A 548 9.57 26.35 -11.69
C SER A 548 8.72 27.60 -11.96
N SER A 549 7.39 27.50 -11.93
CA SER A 549 6.49 28.65 -12.00
C SER A 549 6.34 29.32 -10.63
N VAL A 550 6.75 30.59 -10.54
CA VAL A 550 6.67 31.40 -9.30
C VAL A 550 5.22 31.55 -8.84
N ASP A 551 4.28 31.73 -9.76
CA ASP A 551 2.86 31.89 -9.42
C ASP A 551 2.26 30.58 -8.89
N PHE A 552 2.62 29.43 -9.48
CA PHE A 552 2.20 28.12 -8.99
C PHE A 552 2.73 27.86 -7.58
N ALA A 553 4.02 28.15 -7.33
CA ALA A 553 4.61 28.00 -6.00
C ALA A 553 3.95 28.93 -4.98
N ARG A 554 3.58 30.16 -5.38
CA ARG A 554 2.83 31.10 -4.53
C ARG A 554 1.44 30.56 -4.19
N GLU A 555 0.65 30.13 -5.17
CA GLU A 555 -0.70 29.59 -4.96
C GLU A 555 -0.68 28.37 -4.01
N ARG A 556 0.28 27.46 -4.19
CA ARG A 556 0.45 26.30 -3.31
C ARG A 556 0.81 26.71 -1.88
N ARG A 557 1.65 27.74 -1.72
CA ARG A 557 2.01 28.28 -0.41
C ARG A 557 0.83 28.97 0.27
N ASP A 558 0.07 29.76 -0.49
CA ASP A 558 -1.13 30.46 -0.02
C ASP A 558 -2.15 29.48 0.57
N HIS A 559 -2.23 28.24 0.05
CA HIS A 559 -3.08 27.19 0.61
C HIS A 559 -2.69 26.77 2.05
N VAL A 560 -1.39 26.75 2.36
CA VAL A 560 -0.88 26.47 3.72
C VAL A 560 -1.07 27.67 4.63
N LEU A 561 -0.81 28.87 4.11
CA LEU A 561 -1.05 30.12 4.83
C LEU A 561 -2.53 30.29 5.20
N GLN A 562 -3.44 29.91 4.29
CA GLN A 562 -4.87 29.91 4.54
C GLN A 562 -5.25 28.96 5.68
N TYR A 563 -4.62 27.79 5.77
CA TYR A 563 -4.86 26.86 6.87
C TYR A 563 -4.38 27.40 8.21
N ILE A 564 -3.17 28.01 8.25
CA ILE A 564 -2.55 28.52 9.49
C ILE A 564 -3.22 29.82 9.98
N LEU A 565 -3.48 30.76 9.09
CA LEU A 565 -3.99 32.11 9.42
C LEU A 565 -5.52 32.18 9.38
N GLY A 566 -6.18 31.30 8.64
CA GLY A 566 -7.63 31.27 8.45
C GLY A 566 -8.41 30.96 9.72
N ASN A 567 -9.68 31.39 9.77
CA ASN A 567 -10.60 31.18 10.90
C ASN A 567 -11.15 29.74 10.98
N HIS A 568 -10.26 28.76 11.09
CA HIS A 568 -10.61 27.39 11.45
C HIS A 568 -10.63 27.26 12.98
N ILE A 569 -11.85 27.30 13.53
CA ILE A 569 -12.22 27.47 14.97
C ILE A 569 -11.46 26.55 15.95
N GLU A 570 -10.87 25.45 15.47
CA GLU A 570 -10.19 24.44 16.30
C GLU A 570 -8.64 24.51 16.24
N THR A 571 -8.04 25.29 15.34
CA THR A 571 -6.57 25.28 15.11
C THR A 571 -5.83 26.46 15.72
N LYS A 572 -6.41 27.66 15.74
CA LYS A 572 -5.66 28.88 16.07
C LYS A 572 -5.08 28.92 17.49
N ASP A 573 -5.77 28.32 18.47
CA ASP A 573 -5.31 28.30 19.86
C ASP A 573 -4.35 27.12 20.15
N ALA A 574 -4.20 26.18 19.21
CA ALA A 574 -3.34 25.01 19.32
C ALA A 574 -1.97 25.17 18.62
N LEU A 575 -1.80 26.21 17.78
CA LEU A 575 -0.56 26.46 17.05
C LEU A 575 0.40 27.34 17.87
N SER A 576 1.71 27.06 17.75
CA SER A 576 2.76 27.84 18.40
C SER A 576 2.74 29.31 17.92
N PRO A 577 2.85 30.30 18.83
CA PRO A 577 2.96 31.71 18.48
C PRO A 577 4.07 31.99 17.46
N LYS A 578 5.18 31.24 17.53
CA LYS A 578 6.31 31.38 16.61
C LYS A 578 5.94 31.02 15.17
N VAL A 579 5.15 29.97 14.98
CA VAL A 579 4.67 29.54 13.64
C VAL A 579 3.61 30.50 13.11
N LEU A 580 2.72 31.00 13.98
CA LEU A 580 1.74 32.02 13.61
C LEU A 580 2.41 33.33 13.13
N TYR A 581 3.42 33.80 13.87
CA TYR A 581 4.20 34.97 13.47
C TYR A 581 4.94 34.73 12.14
N ALA A 582 5.62 33.59 11.99
CA ALA A 582 6.33 33.22 10.77
C ALA A 582 5.40 33.18 9.54
N ALA A 583 4.21 32.58 9.68
CA ALA A 583 3.20 32.53 8.62
C ALA A 583 2.67 33.93 8.25
N ALA A 584 2.42 34.80 9.25
CA ALA A 584 1.98 36.17 8.99
C ALA A 584 3.05 36.98 8.25
N CYS A 585 4.32 36.88 8.65
CA CYS A 585 5.44 37.49 7.94
C CYS A 585 5.57 36.95 6.52
N CYS A 586 5.45 35.63 6.32
CA CYS A 586 5.47 35.03 4.99
C CYS A 586 4.34 35.57 4.09
N ALA A 587 3.13 35.74 4.63
CA ALA A 587 2.00 36.30 3.90
C ALA A 587 2.26 37.76 3.46
N ILE A 588 2.80 38.60 4.35
CA ILE A 588 3.16 40.00 4.05
C ILE A 588 4.20 40.10 2.92
N VAL A 589 5.22 39.24 2.95
CA VAL A 589 6.36 39.31 2.02
C VAL A 589 6.03 38.72 0.65
N GLN A 590 5.27 37.63 0.56
CA GLN A 590 5.12 36.86 -0.68
C GLN A 590 3.70 36.60 -1.18
N SER A 591 2.66 36.80 -0.36
CA SER A 591 1.27 36.59 -0.81
C SER A 591 0.72 37.80 -1.55
N GLN A 592 -0.18 37.55 -2.51
CA GLN A 592 -0.93 38.59 -3.23
C GLN A 592 -2.42 38.61 -2.85
N SER A 593 -2.84 37.71 -1.95
CA SER A 593 -4.22 37.62 -1.51
C SER A 593 -4.54 38.65 -0.43
N ALA A 594 -5.45 39.57 -0.73
CA ALA A 594 -5.96 40.53 0.25
C ALA A 594 -6.64 39.85 1.46
N GLU A 595 -7.27 38.70 1.24
CA GLU A 595 -7.85 37.90 2.31
C GLU A 595 -6.79 37.36 3.27
N LEU A 596 -5.68 36.83 2.75
CA LEU A 596 -4.59 36.31 3.59
C LEU A 596 -3.91 37.42 4.38
N LEU A 597 -3.73 38.61 3.79
CA LEU A 597 -3.19 39.78 4.48
C LEU A 597 -4.12 40.26 5.61
N ALA A 598 -5.44 40.20 5.41
CA ALA A 598 -6.41 40.50 6.46
C ALA A 598 -6.35 39.49 7.61
N HIS A 599 -6.22 38.19 7.31
CA HIS A 599 -6.03 37.16 8.34
C HIS A 599 -4.70 37.31 9.07
N ALA A 600 -3.62 37.66 8.37
CA ALA A 600 -2.31 37.94 8.96
C ALA A 600 -2.38 39.11 9.96
N ARG A 601 -3.08 40.19 9.60
CA ARG A 601 -3.34 41.33 10.50
C ARG A 601 -4.07 40.89 11.77
N GLU A 602 -5.15 40.13 11.65
CA GLU A 602 -5.94 39.64 12.79
C GLU A 602 -5.10 38.78 13.76
N VAL A 603 -4.21 37.95 13.22
CA VAL A 603 -3.29 37.12 14.02
C VAL A 603 -2.23 37.97 14.71
N LEU A 604 -1.63 38.94 14.02
CA LEU A 604 -0.61 39.84 14.59
C LEU A 604 -1.19 40.74 15.70
N GLU A 605 -2.39 41.29 15.49
CA GLU A 605 -3.10 42.08 16.52
C GLU A 605 -3.35 41.25 17.79
N ARG A 606 -3.68 39.97 17.63
CA ARG A 606 -3.90 39.04 18.75
C ARG A 606 -2.61 38.68 19.47
N LEU A 607 -1.52 38.42 18.74
CA LEU A 607 -0.22 38.15 19.32
C LEU A 607 0.29 39.37 20.12
N SER A 608 0.05 40.58 19.63
CA SER A 608 0.37 41.84 20.32
C SER A 608 -0.54 42.12 21.52
N ALA A 609 -1.78 41.62 21.52
CA ALA A 609 -2.68 41.75 22.67
C ALA A 609 -2.36 40.76 23.80
N ASN A 610 -1.85 39.57 23.47
CA ASN A 610 -1.58 38.49 24.42
C ASN A 610 -0.14 38.50 24.98
N GLY A 611 0.82 38.96 24.19
CA GLY A 611 2.20 39.21 24.63
C GLY A 611 2.49 40.70 24.56
N ASP A 612 3.26 41.24 25.51
CA ASP A 612 3.71 42.64 25.53
C ASP A 612 4.72 42.93 24.38
N LEU A 613 4.24 42.75 23.14
CA LEU A 613 5.00 42.67 21.89
C LEU A 613 4.60 43.82 20.96
N ASP A 614 5.59 44.60 20.53
CA ASP A 614 5.40 45.64 19.52
C ASP A 614 5.50 45.09 18.10
N LEU A 615 4.34 44.85 17.49
CA LEU A 615 4.15 44.36 16.12
C LEU A 615 3.55 45.44 15.18
N SER A 616 3.64 46.71 15.57
CA SER A 616 2.99 47.83 14.86
C SER A 616 3.48 47.95 13.40
N ASP A 617 4.77 47.72 13.17
CA ASP A 617 5.39 47.77 11.86
C ASP A 617 4.87 46.66 10.92
N GLU A 618 4.75 45.43 11.41
CA GLU A 618 4.21 44.32 10.63
C GLU A 618 2.72 44.50 10.33
N ILE A 619 1.94 44.97 11.32
CA ILE A 619 0.50 45.24 11.15
C ILE A 619 0.25 46.31 10.08
N ALA A 620 1.08 47.36 10.06
CA ALA A 620 1.02 48.41 9.03
C ALA A 620 1.29 47.84 7.63
N ARG A 621 2.27 46.94 7.52
CA ARG A 621 2.65 46.29 6.25
C ARG A 621 1.62 45.31 5.72
N CYS A 622 0.65 44.87 6.51
CA CYS A 622 -0.49 44.11 5.97
C CYS A 622 -1.37 44.92 4.99
N SER A 623 -1.26 46.27 4.95
CA SER A 623 -1.99 47.11 3.98
C SER A 623 -1.28 47.23 2.64
N ASP A 624 0.05 47.12 2.62
CA ASP A 624 0.89 47.31 1.44
C ASP A 624 1.68 46.01 1.21
N SER A 625 1.23 45.16 0.29
CA SER A 625 1.88 43.88 0.01
C SER A 625 3.28 44.08 -0.56
N GLY A 626 4.27 43.35 -0.02
CA GLY A 626 5.65 43.35 -0.51
C GLY A 626 6.61 44.23 0.29
N GLY A 627 7.80 43.69 0.54
CA GLY A 627 8.86 44.33 1.32
C GLY A 627 9.62 43.32 2.19
N THR A 628 10.72 43.74 2.80
CA THR A 628 11.53 42.91 3.71
C THR A 628 11.29 43.32 5.17
N ILE A 629 10.94 42.40 6.05
CA ILE A 629 10.84 42.66 7.50
C ILE A 629 12.22 42.41 8.11
N GLU A 630 12.77 43.44 8.76
CA GLU A 630 14.11 43.41 9.33
C GLU A 630 14.21 42.45 10.52
N ALA A 631 15.42 41.98 10.79
CA ALA A 631 15.69 41.13 11.95
C ALA A 631 15.44 41.90 13.26
N ARG A 632 14.79 41.26 14.23
CA ARG A 632 14.57 41.84 15.55
C ARG A 632 15.90 42.02 16.32
N PRO A 633 16.07 43.15 17.03
CA PRO A 633 17.28 43.41 17.81
C PRO A 633 17.35 42.53 19.06
N ALA A 634 18.55 42.37 19.62
CA ALA A 634 18.80 41.44 20.73
C ALA A 634 17.95 41.76 21.98
N GLU A 635 17.62 43.03 22.21
CA GLU A 635 16.76 43.47 23.31
C GLU A 635 15.33 42.94 23.17
N ALA A 636 14.77 42.96 21.96
CA ALA A 636 13.44 42.44 21.67
C ALA A 636 13.40 40.91 21.73
N LEU A 637 14.48 40.26 21.30
CA LEU A 637 14.62 38.80 21.34
C LEU A 637 14.73 38.25 22.77
N ASN A 638 15.32 39.02 23.68
CA ASN A 638 15.51 38.62 25.08
C ASN A 638 14.47 39.23 26.03
N GLY A 639 13.57 40.05 25.50
CA GLY A 639 12.44 40.63 26.22
C GLY A 639 11.26 39.67 26.39
N PRO A 640 10.21 40.09 27.11
CA PRO A 640 8.96 39.33 27.23
C PRO A 640 8.33 39.12 25.84
N GLY A 641 7.92 37.88 25.53
CA GLY A 641 7.37 37.53 24.22
C GLY A 641 8.43 37.18 23.17
N GLY A 642 9.73 37.31 23.50
CA GLY A 642 10.85 37.06 22.60
C GLY A 642 10.89 35.64 22.02
N GLU A 643 10.25 34.67 22.67
CA GLU A 643 10.03 33.30 22.21
C GLU A 643 9.19 33.19 20.94
N THR A 644 8.41 34.22 20.62
CA THR A 644 7.62 34.33 19.37
C THR A 644 8.52 34.57 18.15
N PHE A 645 9.71 35.13 18.35
CA PHE A 645 10.65 35.43 17.29
C PHE A 645 11.67 34.29 17.09
N GLU A 646 12.16 34.17 15.87
CA GLU A 646 13.19 33.20 15.51
C GLU A 646 14.60 33.77 15.77
N LYS A 647 15.42 32.99 16.48
CA LYS A 647 16.84 33.30 16.76
C LYS A 647 17.73 32.33 15.99
N CYS A 648 18.89 32.81 15.57
CA CYS A 648 19.91 31.97 14.97
C CYS A 648 20.61 31.12 16.04
N GLU A 649 20.57 29.80 15.92
CA GLU A 649 21.22 28.87 16.87
C GLU A 649 22.76 28.97 16.88
N VAL A 650 23.34 29.60 15.85
CA VAL A 650 24.79 29.77 15.71
C VAL A 650 25.31 31.04 16.40
N CYS A 651 24.53 32.13 16.39
CA CYS A 651 24.99 33.46 16.84
C CYS A 651 23.96 34.27 17.65
N ASP A 652 22.80 33.70 17.96
CA ASP A 652 21.69 34.29 18.69
C ASP A 652 21.05 35.55 18.08
N ALA A 653 21.50 35.96 16.88
CA ALA A 653 20.94 37.09 16.16
C ALA A 653 19.54 36.77 15.59
N GLY A 654 18.70 37.80 15.46
CA GLY A 654 17.38 37.67 14.85
C GLY A 654 17.45 37.29 13.37
N ILE A 655 16.40 36.61 12.91
CA ILE A 655 16.24 36.21 11.50
C ILE A 655 15.26 37.15 10.80
N ALA A 656 15.68 37.71 9.67
CA ALA A 656 14.86 38.62 8.86
C ALA A 656 13.94 37.85 7.90
N TRP A 657 12.84 38.51 7.48
CA TRP A 657 11.93 38.01 6.46
C TRP A 657 12.10 38.74 5.14
N HIS A 658 12.66 38.04 4.17
CA HIS A 658 12.85 38.53 2.80
C HIS A 658 12.49 37.48 1.74
N SER A 659 12.51 36.19 2.12
CA SER A 659 12.12 35.06 1.28
C SER A 659 11.38 34.00 2.10
N ALA A 660 10.49 33.26 1.43
CA ALA A 660 9.84 32.07 1.98
C ALA A 660 10.66 30.79 1.78
N GLU A 661 11.72 30.82 0.95
CA GLU A 661 12.60 29.67 0.68
C GLU A 661 13.90 29.75 1.49
N GLU A 662 14.42 30.97 1.68
CA GLU A 662 15.69 31.24 2.34
C GLU A 662 15.45 32.09 3.60
N ALA A 663 16.12 31.73 4.69
CA ALA A 663 16.22 32.49 5.92
C ALA A 663 17.65 33.02 6.08
N ARG A 664 17.80 34.28 6.52
CA ARG A 664 19.10 34.90 6.77
C ARG A 664 19.08 35.66 8.09
N CYS A 665 20.03 35.36 8.98
CA CYS A 665 20.16 36.10 10.23
C CYS A 665 20.91 37.43 10.03
N ALA A 666 20.81 38.33 11.00
CA ALA A 666 21.44 39.66 10.93
C ALA A 666 22.97 39.62 10.75
N THR A 667 23.64 38.53 11.16
CA THR A 667 25.10 38.35 10.97
C THR A 667 25.46 37.64 9.66
N GLY A 668 24.47 37.15 8.90
CA GLY A 668 24.68 36.57 7.57
C GLY A 668 24.68 35.04 7.46
N HIS A 669 24.34 34.28 8.52
CA HIS A 669 24.09 32.84 8.37
C HIS A 669 22.81 32.60 7.57
N VAL A 670 22.84 31.61 6.67
CA VAL A 670 21.78 31.31 5.71
C VAL A 670 21.25 29.90 5.96
N PHE A 671 19.92 29.75 5.96
CA PHE A 671 19.22 28.48 6.19
C PHE A 671 18.07 28.32 5.18
N VAL A 672 17.65 27.07 4.94
CA VAL A 672 16.41 26.78 4.20
C VAL A 672 15.23 26.94 5.15
N ARG A 673 14.11 27.49 4.64
CA ARG A 673 12.85 27.53 5.40
C ARG A 673 12.02 26.28 5.16
N CYS A 674 11.38 25.79 6.22
CA CYS A 674 10.36 24.77 6.14
C CYS A 674 9.17 25.29 5.34
N ASN A 675 8.80 24.61 4.25
CA ASN A 675 7.69 25.07 3.40
C ASN A 675 6.29 24.74 3.94
N MET A 676 6.18 24.48 5.24
CA MET A 676 4.93 24.21 5.95
C MET A 676 4.80 25.04 7.22
N THR A 677 5.85 25.14 8.04
CA THR A 677 5.88 26.00 9.24
C THR A 677 6.49 27.37 9.00
N PHE A 678 7.18 27.55 7.87
CA PHE A 678 7.94 28.74 7.47
C PHE A 678 9.14 29.10 8.39
N LEU A 679 9.42 28.31 9.43
CA LEU A 679 10.61 28.43 10.27
C LEU A 679 11.88 28.03 9.51
N ALA A 680 13.03 28.58 9.89
CA ALA A 680 14.34 28.18 9.43
C ALA A 680 14.71 26.78 9.96
N ILE A 681 15.21 25.92 9.08
CA ILE A 681 15.75 24.61 9.42
C ILE A 681 17.23 24.81 9.76
N GLN A 682 17.56 24.87 11.06
CA GLN A 682 18.89 25.26 11.54
C GLN A 682 19.78 24.06 11.93
N GLU A 683 19.18 22.91 12.27
CA GLU A 683 19.90 21.70 12.67
C GLU A 683 19.97 20.69 11.51
N PRO A 684 21.12 20.01 11.28
CA PRO A 684 21.20 18.95 10.30
C PRO A 684 20.41 17.71 10.74
N GLY A 685 19.63 17.14 9.82
CA GLY A 685 18.93 15.87 10.04
C GLY A 685 17.59 15.97 10.76
N ILE A 686 17.07 17.16 11.03
CA ILE A 686 15.71 17.38 11.56
C ILE A 686 14.67 17.69 10.46
N SER A 687 15.05 17.52 9.19
CA SER A 687 14.18 17.76 8.04
C SER A 687 13.74 16.48 7.34
N LYS A 688 12.62 16.58 6.63
CA LYS A 688 12.11 15.63 5.65
C LYS A 688 11.93 16.37 4.33
N PHE A 689 12.15 15.71 3.21
CA PHE A 689 12.11 16.35 1.89
C PHE A 689 11.23 15.58 0.91
N CYS A 690 10.77 16.29 -0.13
CA CYS A 690 10.10 15.64 -1.25
C CYS A 690 11.13 15.16 -2.29
N PRO A 691 11.22 13.86 -2.60
CA PRO A 691 12.19 13.37 -3.59
C PRO A 691 11.86 13.79 -5.03
N LYS A 692 10.67 14.35 -5.27
CA LYS A 692 10.23 14.82 -6.60
C LYS A 692 10.67 16.26 -6.89
N CYS A 693 10.63 17.13 -5.88
CA CYS A 693 10.92 18.55 -6.05
C CYS A 693 11.99 19.12 -5.12
N GLU A 694 12.57 18.28 -4.26
CA GLU A 694 13.64 18.63 -3.32
C GLU A 694 13.25 19.67 -2.26
N ILE A 695 11.95 20.00 -2.13
CA ILE A 695 11.47 20.93 -1.10
C ILE A 695 11.57 20.28 0.28
N GLU A 696 12.12 21.03 1.23
CA GLU A 696 12.34 20.62 2.62
C GLU A 696 11.25 21.11 3.58
N TYR A 697 11.01 20.28 4.58
CA TYR A 697 10.05 20.46 5.67
C TYR A 697 10.70 20.00 6.97
N LEU A 698 10.29 20.55 8.11
CA LEU A 698 10.67 20.03 9.42
C LEU A 698 10.02 18.66 9.68
N ASP A 699 10.76 17.73 10.27
CA ASP A 699 10.25 16.42 10.71
C ASP A 699 9.74 16.51 12.17
N GLU A 700 8.44 16.31 12.34
CA GLU A 700 7.70 16.31 13.58
C GLU A 700 8.21 15.32 14.64
N ASP A 701 8.87 14.24 14.22
CA ASP A 701 9.43 13.23 15.12
C ASP A 701 10.80 13.67 15.68
N LEU A 702 11.49 14.60 15.00
CA LEU A 702 12.88 14.96 15.29
C LEU A 702 13.01 16.33 15.97
N VAL A 703 12.13 17.29 15.64
CA VAL A 703 12.17 18.67 16.19
C VAL A 703 12.00 18.74 17.71
N GLY A 704 11.25 17.80 18.31
CA GLY A 704 10.97 17.80 19.77
C GLY A 704 12.15 17.46 20.67
N LEU A 705 13.26 16.92 20.12
CA LEU A 705 14.43 16.51 20.88
C LEU A 705 15.22 17.70 21.47
N ALA A 706 14.99 18.91 20.96
CA ALA A 706 15.67 20.15 21.35
C ALA A 706 14.93 21.01 22.41
N GLY A 707 13.81 20.53 22.97
CA GLY A 707 13.08 21.22 24.07
C GLY A 707 11.95 22.17 23.63
N HIS A 708 11.59 22.19 22.34
CA HIS A 708 10.47 22.98 21.79
C HIS A 708 9.20 22.14 21.58
N VAL A 709 8.52 21.80 22.68
CA VAL A 709 7.33 20.93 22.68
C VAL A 709 6.16 21.55 21.89
N ASP A 710 6.01 22.88 21.93
CA ASP A 710 4.97 23.65 21.23
C ASP A 710 5.14 23.61 19.70
N ILE A 711 6.38 23.71 19.22
CA ILE A 711 6.71 23.59 17.78
C ILE A 711 6.46 22.15 17.32
N GLN A 712 6.80 21.15 18.15
CA GLN A 712 6.56 19.75 17.82
C GLN A 712 5.06 19.45 17.62
N GLU A 713 4.21 19.91 18.53
CA GLU A 713 2.75 19.75 18.41
C GLU A 713 2.20 20.44 17.16
N THR A 714 2.67 21.66 16.88
CA THR A 714 2.33 22.40 15.66
C THR A 714 2.75 21.65 14.40
N CYS A 715 3.97 21.09 14.36
CA CYS A 715 4.46 20.28 13.25
C CYS A 715 3.61 19.02 13.06
N LYS A 716 3.12 18.39 14.13
CA LYS A 716 2.21 17.23 14.05
C LYS A 716 0.85 17.62 13.46
N ILE A 717 0.24 18.71 13.93
CA ILE A 717 -1.02 19.23 13.38
C ILE A 717 -0.88 19.51 11.88
N LEU A 718 0.16 20.25 11.50
CA LEU A 718 0.39 20.61 10.10
C LEU A 718 0.76 19.39 9.24
N SER A 719 1.57 18.45 9.74
CA SER A 719 1.88 17.21 9.01
C SER A 719 0.67 16.31 8.85
N ASN A 720 -0.27 16.32 9.80
CA ASN A 720 -1.56 15.64 9.66
C ASN A 720 -2.47 16.34 8.66
N ALA A 721 -2.41 17.66 8.53
CA ALA A 721 -3.16 18.41 7.51
C ALA A 721 -2.52 18.32 6.12
N PHE A 722 -1.18 18.26 6.03
CA PHE A 722 -0.39 18.25 4.80
C PHE A 722 0.64 17.11 4.84
N ASP A 723 0.15 15.87 4.66
CA ASP A 723 0.97 14.65 4.73
C ASP A 723 1.61 14.25 3.38
N THR A 724 1.43 15.07 2.36
CA THR A 724 2.14 15.04 1.08
C THR A 724 2.78 16.39 0.81
N CYS A 725 3.77 16.44 -0.08
CA CYS A 725 4.37 17.70 -0.50
C CYS A 725 3.30 18.62 -1.10
N VAL A 726 3.09 19.77 -0.47
CA VAL A 726 2.09 20.79 -0.85
C VAL A 726 2.21 21.21 -2.31
N TYR A 727 3.42 21.16 -2.87
CA TYR A 727 3.70 21.69 -4.20
C TYR A 727 3.49 20.68 -5.32
N CYS A 728 3.73 19.40 -5.08
CA CYS A 728 3.73 18.39 -6.16
C CYS A 728 3.02 17.09 -5.80
N ASP A 729 2.38 17.05 -4.62
CA ASP A 729 1.69 15.91 -4.03
C ASP A 729 2.58 14.67 -3.84
N GLY A 730 3.90 14.86 -3.87
CA GLY A 730 4.88 13.80 -3.71
C GLY A 730 5.01 13.37 -2.26
N LYS A 731 5.20 12.06 -2.03
CA LYS A 731 5.40 11.49 -0.70
C LYS A 731 6.77 11.88 -0.12
N LEU A 732 6.77 12.45 1.07
CA LEU A 732 7.99 12.88 1.77
C LEU A 732 8.89 11.68 2.14
N ARG A 733 10.18 11.97 2.33
CA ARG A 733 11.21 11.05 2.87
C ARG A 733 12.06 11.80 3.89
N ALA A 734 12.66 11.07 4.83
CA ALA A 734 13.72 11.59 5.69
C ALA A 734 14.98 11.87 4.86
#